data_AF-A0A855IU29-F1
#
_entry.id   AF-A0A855IU29-F1
#
_cell.length_a   1.000
_cell.length_b   1.000
_cell.length_c   1.000
_cell.angle_alpha   90.00
_cell.angle_beta   90.00
_cell.angle_gamma   90.00
#
_symmetry.space_group_name_H-M   'P 1'
#
loop_
_entity.id
_entity.type
_entity.pdbx_description
1 polymer ?
#
loop_
_entity_poly.entity_id
_entity_poly.type
_entity_poly.pdbx_seq_one_letter_code
_entity_poly.pdbx_strand_id
1 'polypeptide(L)'
;MLKKSLLAICCFAALSGCGSPSQNTTQTKVDMLADNLDMSFEIVTNYGNENGIACAELKADYASCNLVNIVLTNDGSQVNIEDWSIYFHSIRPVLENRNKEFKVTHITGDLHKIEPSDHFTGFQKNKTHTIPIISEAWQVSYTDFMPRAFVFAKGAEAKNIASTDTEDLTMFVKGLDQSQVRFSVDDNNPRSTAESRFENNQDMIFREATGEILPTPKHVEFTGSYLPIIQGLNLDSLPVSDSTKQAVINQADMMGISNLESGININVQYQNAELIKDKESYQLEINSDSINIVAIDEIGVFYAMQSLLNVYDPFSRYTIPTMKVVDAPRFEYRGFMVDVGRNFHSKDTIFKTIEQMAAFKMNKLHLHMGEDEGWRLEIPGLPELTEVGSQRCFNEDEQQCLMPQLGSGANNDNFGSGYFTRQDYIDILLYAKAHKIEVIPEFDMPAHARAAVMSMEARYQKYMDLGDVEKAEQYRLLDPQDESNVTTVQFYNRQSFINPCLESSTQFVNKVITEVKSMHEEAGMPLTQWHFGGDEAKNIKLGNGFQDINDAPQVGKGQIDLSKEHKPYEKSPQCLAKIESGEIENQDALLSYFAIEVSKLLKEQNVSTFQAWQDGLKYVENSDALATDNTRVNLWDTVFWGATDASSQLVNDGYQVVLSNPDHIYLDMPYEVDEHERGYYWATRASDTRKMFSYTPENLPQNAELAKDRNGDSYTAKGTLTPNQPVYGLSAALWSETIRTDAQYEYMAFPRLMAVAERAWNKAEWELEYQADVEYSSTTERTSMNILTDDWSRFASILGQRELAKTEMRDITYRLPVPGGKILQGKLHMNSQFPGLSLEYSTDNGQSWHVYLNASKPSVESSVLVRSVSHLGNRTSRTIEVPYGQ
;
A
#
# COMPACT_ATOMS: atom_id res chain seq x y z
N MET A 1 -18.87 -4.77 -19.29
CA MET A 1 -19.73 -4.75 -20.51
C MET A 1 -21.18 -4.62 -20.10
N LEU A 2 -21.89 -3.60 -20.57
CA LEU A 2 -23.29 -3.33 -20.28
C LEU A 2 -24.14 -3.47 -21.55
N LYS A 3 -25.37 -3.97 -21.37
CA LYS A 3 -26.56 -3.97 -22.25
C LYS A 3 -26.75 -5.11 -23.25
N LYS A 4 -27.66 -6.03 -22.91
CA LYS A 4 -29.10 -6.06 -23.28
C LYS A 4 -29.55 -7.48 -23.64
N SER A 5 -30.49 -8.03 -22.88
CA SER A 5 -31.33 -9.15 -23.34
C SER A 5 -32.80 -8.77 -23.19
N LEU A 6 -33.50 -8.90 -24.31
CA LEU A 6 -34.91 -8.58 -24.53
C LEU A 6 -35.85 -9.61 -23.91
N LEU A 7 -37.05 -9.10 -23.61
CA LEU A 7 -38.31 -9.79 -23.31
C LEU A 7 -38.51 -11.15 -24.00
N ALA A 8 -38.99 -12.13 -23.21
CA ALA A 8 -39.94 -13.14 -23.68
C ALA A 8 -41.04 -13.31 -22.62
N ILE A 9 -42.23 -12.80 -22.93
CA ILE A 9 -43.48 -13.02 -22.20
C ILE A 9 -44.03 -14.36 -22.66
N CYS A 10 -44.23 -15.31 -21.73
CA CYS A 10 -45.16 -16.42 -21.94
C CYS A 10 -45.91 -16.75 -20.66
N CYS A 11 -47.24 -16.75 -20.80
CA CYS A 11 -48.25 -16.99 -19.78
C CYS A 11 -48.13 -18.39 -19.16
N PHE A 12 -48.14 -18.45 -17.81
CA PHE A 12 -48.70 -19.60 -17.10
C PHE A 12 -49.68 -19.09 -16.05
N ALA A 13 -50.95 -19.44 -16.26
CA ALA A 13 -52.05 -19.12 -15.36
C ALA A 13 -52.17 -20.20 -14.27
N ALA A 14 -52.19 -19.72 -13.03
CA ALA A 14 -53.01 -20.16 -11.90
C ALA A 14 -53.06 -21.65 -11.51
N LEU A 15 -52.26 -22.00 -10.48
CA LEU A 15 -52.73 -22.77 -9.33
C LEU A 15 -52.24 -22.07 -8.06
N SER A 16 -52.98 -21.05 -7.65
CA SER A 16 -52.80 -20.30 -6.40
C SER A 16 -53.26 -21.14 -5.22
N GLY A 17 -52.32 -21.90 -4.63
CA GLY A 17 -52.38 -22.22 -3.21
C GLY A 17 -52.00 -20.97 -2.42
N CYS A 18 -52.95 -20.38 -1.70
CA CYS A 18 -52.70 -19.29 -0.78
C CYS A 18 -51.86 -19.78 0.41
N GLY A 19 -50.53 -19.80 0.25
CA GLY A 19 -49.60 -19.60 1.35
C GLY A 19 -49.17 -18.14 1.32
N SER A 20 -49.61 -17.34 2.29
CA SER A 20 -48.97 -16.05 2.56
C SER A 20 -47.47 -16.31 2.77
N PRO A 21 -46.53 -15.64 2.08
CA PRO A 21 -45.14 -15.74 2.47
C PRO A 21 -45.06 -15.26 3.92
N SER A 22 -44.65 -16.14 4.83
CA SER A 22 -44.36 -15.75 6.19
C SER A 22 -43.24 -14.72 6.13
N GLN A 23 -43.56 -13.43 6.29
CA GLN A 23 -42.53 -12.41 6.50
C GLN A 23 -41.69 -12.88 7.69
N ASN A 24 -40.41 -13.16 7.46
CA ASN A 24 -39.48 -13.49 8.52
C ASN A 24 -39.41 -12.26 9.44
N THR A 25 -40.09 -12.35 10.59
CA THR A 25 -40.21 -11.23 11.54
C THR A 25 -38.86 -10.80 12.08
N THR A 26 -37.84 -11.66 12.05
CA THR A 26 -36.47 -11.33 12.48
C THR A 26 -35.74 -10.54 11.39
N GLN A 27 -35.83 -10.95 10.13
CA GLN A 27 -35.21 -10.19 9.02
C GLN A 27 -35.75 -8.76 8.95
N THR A 28 -37.07 -8.59 9.04
CA THR A 28 -37.66 -7.25 9.05
C THR A 28 -37.14 -6.38 10.19
N LYS A 29 -36.82 -6.96 11.35
CA LYS A 29 -36.24 -6.21 12.47
C LYS A 29 -34.76 -5.85 12.23
N VAL A 30 -33.98 -6.75 11.64
CA VAL A 30 -32.60 -6.46 11.20
C VAL A 30 -32.63 -5.33 10.18
N ASP A 31 -33.50 -5.42 9.18
CA ASP A 31 -33.65 -4.39 8.15
C ASP A 31 -34.01 -3.03 8.75
N MET A 32 -35.03 -3.00 9.62
CA MET A 32 -35.44 -1.78 10.31
C MET A 32 -34.33 -1.18 11.16
N LEU A 33 -33.56 -2.01 11.87
CA LEU A 33 -32.46 -1.52 12.70
C LEU A 33 -31.31 -1.00 11.83
N ALA A 34 -30.84 -1.78 10.85
CA ALA A 34 -29.74 -1.38 9.97
C ALA A 34 -30.03 -0.12 9.15
N ASP A 35 -31.28 0.09 8.73
CA ASP A 35 -31.70 1.27 7.96
C ASP A 35 -31.85 2.54 8.82
N ASN A 36 -32.05 2.41 10.14
CA ASN A 36 -32.42 3.54 11.01
C ASN A 36 -31.51 3.73 12.24
N LEU A 37 -30.53 2.84 12.45
CA LEU A 37 -29.53 2.99 13.51
C LEU A 37 -28.40 3.87 12.99
N ASP A 38 -28.33 5.11 13.46
CA ASP A 38 -27.17 5.97 13.25
C ASP A 38 -26.04 5.51 14.19
N MET A 39 -24.97 4.96 13.62
CA MET A 39 -23.74 4.61 14.31
C MET A 39 -22.63 5.61 13.97
N SER A 40 -21.95 6.13 14.98
CA SER A 40 -20.77 6.99 14.84
C SER A 40 -19.73 6.72 15.92
N PHE A 41 -18.48 7.11 15.65
CA PHE A 41 -17.38 7.11 16.60
C PHE A 41 -17.04 8.55 16.99
N GLU A 42 -16.82 8.79 18.27
CA GLU A 42 -16.38 10.08 18.79
C GLU A 42 -15.11 9.89 19.62
N ILE A 43 -14.01 10.50 19.18
CA ILE A 43 -12.75 10.45 19.91
C ILE A 43 -12.84 11.39 21.10
N VAL A 44 -12.57 10.85 22.29
CA VAL A 44 -12.54 11.61 23.54
C VAL A 44 -11.11 12.01 23.88
N THR A 45 -10.17 11.07 23.80
CA THR A 45 -8.74 11.36 23.97
C THR A 45 -7.87 10.27 23.35
N ASN A 46 -6.78 10.67 22.69
CA ASN A 46 -5.69 9.80 22.26
C ASN A 46 -4.61 9.56 23.32
N TYR A 47 -4.75 10.18 24.51
CA TYR A 47 -3.73 10.15 25.58
C TYR A 47 -4.31 9.53 26.85
N GLY A 48 -4.63 8.24 26.80
CA GLY A 48 -5.35 7.57 27.88
C GLY A 48 -4.65 7.67 29.24
N ASN A 49 -3.35 7.37 29.30
CA ASN A 49 -2.55 7.44 30.53
C ASN A 49 -2.54 8.85 31.13
N GLU A 50 -2.29 9.85 30.30
CA GLU A 50 -2.21 11.26 30.67
C GLU A 50 -3.56 11.79 31.15
N ASN A 51 -4.66 11.13 30.74
CA ASN A 51 -6.02 11.41 31.18
C ASN A 51 -6.53 10.44 32.26
N GLY A 52 -5.63 9.74 32.96
CA GLY A 52 -5.94 8.95 34.15
C GLY A 52 -6.50 7.56 33.89
N ILE A 53 -6.38 7.04 32.66
CA ILE A 53 -6.70 5.65 32.33
C ILE A 53 -5.48 4.79 32.65
N ALA A 54 -5.64 3.70 33.41
CA ALA A 54 -4.57 2.78 33.71
C ALA A 54 -4.29 1.82 32.52
N CYS A 55 -3.79 2.35 31.40
CA CYS A 55 -3.62 1.56 30.16
C CYS A 55 -2.73 0.32 30.37
N ALA A 56 -1.74 0.39 31.26
CA ALA A 56 -0.89 -0.75 31.63
C ALA A 56 -1.69 -1.93 32.23
N GLU A 57 -2.62 -1.63 33.15
CA GLU A 57 -3.50 -2.62 33.78
C GLU A 57 -4.53 -3.18 32.79
N LEU A 58 -4.86 -2.39 31.77
CA LEU A 58 -5.70 -2.78 30.64
C LEU A 58 -4.95 -3.56 29.55
N LYS A 59 -3.71 -3.97 29.80
CA LYS A 59 -2.92 -4.81 28.88
C LYS A 59 -2.58 -4.14 27.56
N ALA A 60 -2.48 -2.81 27.55
CA ALA A 60 -2.11 -2.07 26.36
C ALA A 60 -0.60 -2.15 26.10
N ASP A 61 -0.21 -2.40 24.85
CA ASP A 61 1.17 -2.33 24.40
C ASP A 61 1.78 -0.95 24.69
N TYR A 62 3.01 -0.95 25.20
CA TYR A 62 3.69 0.24 25.71
C TYR A 62 2.85 1.09 26.70
N ALA A 63 1.89 0.46 27.37
CA ALA A 63 0.86 1.13 28.18
C ALA A 63 0.18 2.30 27.44
N SER A 64 0.00 2.24 26.12
CA SER A 64 -0.61 3.32 25.34
C SER A 64 -2.05 2.97 24.96
N CYS A 65 -3.01 3.83 25.29
CA CYS A 65 -4.42 3.59 24.97
C CYS A 65 -5.18 4.89 24.72
N ASN A 66 -6.32 4.79 24.05
CA ASN A 66 -7.22 5.90 23.73
C ASN A 66 -8.64 5.60 24.23
N LEU A 67 -9.47 6.65 24.35
CA LEU A 67 -10.88 6.55 24.71
C LEU A 67 -11.72 7.05 23.53
N VAL A 68 -12.58 6.17 23.03
CA VAL A 68 -13.53 6.45 21.94
C VAL A 68 -14.93 6.10 22.41
N ASN A 69 -15.90 6.95 22.10
CA ASN A 69 -17.31 6.65 22.25
C ASN A 69 -17.84 6.03 20.95
N ILE A 70 -18.41 4.82 21.02
CA ILE A 70 -19.32 4.35 19.98
C ILE A 70 -20.71 4.87 20.34
N VAL A 71 -21.31 5.67 19.45
CA VAL A 71 -22.61 6.30 19.64
C VAL A 71 -23.62 5.64 18.71
N LEU A 72 -24.68 5.09 19.27
CA LEU A 72 -25.76 4.40 18.56
C LEU A 72 -27.09 5.12 18.80
N THR A 73 -27.71 5.69 17.77
CA THR A 73 -29.02 6.35 17.86
C THR A 73 -30.03 5.68 16.95
N ASN A 74 -31.15 5.18 17.48
CA ASN A 74 -32.22 4.62 16.64
C ASN A 74 -33.19 5.73 16.22
N ASP A 75 -33.08 6.25 15.00
CA ASP A 75 -33.98 7.29 14.46
C ASP A 75 -35.33 6.71 13.95
N GLY A 76 -35.44 5.39 13.94
CA GLY A 76 -36.61 4.65 13.51
C GLY A 76 -37.64 4.43 14.62
N SER A 77 -38.61 3.56 14.33
CA SER A 77 -39.51 3.05 15.37
C SER A 77 -38.75 2.14 16.35
N GLN A 78 -39.31 1.92 17.55
CA GLN A 78 -38.76 0.96 18.50
C GLN A 78 -38.60 -0.42 17.84
N VAL A 79 -37.43 -1.03 18.01
CA VAL A 79 -37.13 -2.40 17.53
C VAL A 79 -36.83 -3.29 18.73
N ASN A 80 -37.67 -4.33 18.91
CA ASN A 80 -37.46 -5.38 19.90
C ASN A 80 -36.96 -6.63 19.17
N ILE A 81 -35.65 -6.81 19.13
CA ILE A 81 -34.97 -7.94 18.51
C ILE A 81 -34.18 -8.70 19.58
N GLU A 82 -34.22 -10.03 19.50
CA GLU A 82 -33.50 -10.96 20.38
C GLU A 82 -32.35 -11.59 19.59
N ASP A 83 -31.36 -12.14 20.28
CA ASP A 83 -30.21 -12.84 19.67
C ASP A 83 -29.55 -12.04 18.53
N TRP A 84 -29.36 -10.75 18.76
CA TRP A 84 -28.76 -9.83 17.80
C TRP A 84 -27.33 -9.45 18.20
N SER A 85 -26.54 -9.07 17.20
CA SER A 85 -25.20 -8.53 17.34
C SER A 85 -24.98 -7.40 16.34
N ILE A 86 -24.15 -6.43 16.71
CA ILE A 86 -23.59 -5.45 15.77
C ILE A 86 -22.10 -5.75 15.62
N TYR A 87 -21.65 -5.99 14.40
CA TYR A 87 -20.24 -6.16 14.09
C TYR A 87 -19.66 -4.85 13.59
N PHE A 88 -18.43 -4.55 14.00
CA PHE A 88 -17.69 -3.38 13.56
C PHE A 88 -16.20 -3.69 13.50
N HIS A 89 -15.49 -2.90 12.71
CA HIS A 89 -14.07 -3.07 12.43
C HIS A 89 -13.28 -2.04 13.23
N SER A 90 -12.18 -2.47 13.85
CA SER A 90 -11.25 -1.61 14.55
C SER A 90 -9.85 -2.19 14.42
N ILE A 91 -8.97 -1.44 13.77
CA ILE A 91 -7.54 -1.76 13.63
C ILE A 91 -6.78 -1.60 14.96
N ARG A 92 -7.48 -1.18 16.01
CA ARG A 92 -7.02 -1.13 17.40
C ARG A 92 -7.88 -2.07 18.24
N PRO A 93 -7.31 -3.03 18.99
CA PRO A 93 -8.08 -3.92 19.83
C PRO A 93 -8.78 -3.15 20.95
N VAL A 94 -10.04 -3.50 21.23
CA VAL A 94 -10.79 -2.95 22.37
C VAL A 94 -10.36 -3.66 23.66
N LEU A 95 -9.78 -2.90 24.58
CA LEU A 95 -9.26 -3.38 25.86
C LEU A 95 -10.32 -3.38 26.97
N GLU A 96 -11.22 -2.40 26.96
CA GLU A 96 -12.29 -2.27 27.95
C GLU A 96 -13.54 -1.65 27.33
N ASN A 97 -14.73 -2.14 27.71
CA ASN A 97 -16.01 -1.48 27.48
C ASN A 97 -16.58 -0.98 28.82
N ARG A 98 -16.91 0.31 28.90
CA ARG A 98 -17.42 0.96 30.13
C ARG A 98 -18.94 1.15 30.16
N ASN A 99 -19.65 0.56 29.20
CA ASN A 99 -21.11 0.55 29.18
C ASN A 99 -21.67 -0.78 29.73
N LYS A 100 -22.67 -0.70 30.61
CA LYS A 100 -23.28 -1.88 31.24
C LYS A 100 -24.39 -2.53 30.41
N GLU A 101 -25.01 -1.80 29.49
CA GLU A 101 -26.05 -2.31 28.58
C GLU A 101 -25.47 -3.23 27.50
N PHE A 102 -24.18 -3.12 27.17
CA PHE A 102 -23.56 -3.89 26.09
C PHE A 102 -22.32 -4.67 26.55
N LYS A 103 -21.98 -5.71 25.78
CA LYS A 103 -20.67 -6.37 25.78
C LYS A 103 -19.99 -6.08 24.45
N VAL A 104 -18.67 -5.92 24.48
CA VAL A 104 -17.84 -5.78 23.26
C VAL A 104 -16.80 -6.90 23.28
N THR A 105 -16.65 -7.63 22.19
CA THR A 105 -15.76 -8.79 22.12
C THR A 105 -15.02 -8.80 20.78
N HIS A 106 -13.70 -8.99 20.82
CA HIS A 106 -12.88 -9.24 19.64
C HIS A 106 -13.14 -10.63 19.08
N ILE A 107 -13.19 -10.75 17.75
CA ILE A 107 -13.46 -12.01 17.07
C ILE A 107 -12.17 -12.58 16.46
N THR A 108 -11.60 -11.85 15.49
CA THR A 108 -10.35 -12.20 14.80
C THR A 108 -9.95 -11.00 13.93
N GLY A 109 -8.66 -10.74 13.75
CA GLY A 109 -8.21 -9.61 12.95
C GLY A 109 -8.68 -8.28 13.54
N ASP A 110 -9.30 -7.43 12.73
CA ASP A 110 -9.89 -6.16 13.14
C ASP A 110 -11.34 -6.26 13.64
N LEU A 111 -11.97 -7.43 13.53
CA LEU A 111 -13.40 -7.59 13.71
C LEU A 111 -13.80 -7.71 15.19
N HIS A 112 -14.76 -6.88 15.59
CA HIS A 112 -15.33 -6.84 16.93
C HIS A 112 -16.86 -6.98 16.85
N LYS A 113 -17.47 -7.41 17.96
CA LYS A 113 -18.90 -7.65 18.09
C LYS A 113 -19.47 -6.97 19.35
N ILE A 114 -20.58 -6.27 19.19
CA ILE A 114 -21.40 -5.65 20.24
C ILE A 114 -22.64 -6.52 20.46
N GLU A 115 -22.87 -6.93 21.70
CA GLU A 115 -24.03 -7.73 22.12
C GLU A 115 -24.77 -7.11 23.30
N PRO A 116 -26.09 -7.31 23.44
CA PRO A 116 -26.83 -6.84 24.60
C PRO A 116 -26.40 -7.60 25.86
N SER A 117 -26.38 -6.89 26.99
CA SER A 117 -26.34 -7.47 28.33
C SER A 117 -27.75 -7.55 28.93
N ASP A 118 -27.87 -8.14 30.13
CA ASP A 118 -29.12 -8.17 30.89
C ASP A 118 -29.64 -6.76 31.29
N HIS A 119 -28.81 -5.73 31.18
CA HIS A 119 -29.20 -4.33 31.45
C HIS A 119 -29.74 -3.61 30.20
N PHE A 120 -29.61 -4.20 29.01
CA PHE A 120 -30.10 -3.59 27.77
C PHE A 120 -31.63 -3.50 27.76
N THR A 121 -32.15 -2.32 27.43
CA THR A 121 -33.60 -2.03 27.45
C THR A 121 -34.23 -1.91 26.07
N GLY A 122 -33.53 -2.38 25.03
CA GLY A 122 -33.99 -2.33 23.64
C GLY A 122 -33.66 -1.01 22.93
N PHE A 123 -33.70 -1.05 21.59
CA PHE A 123 -33.52 0.13 20.73
C PHE A 123 -34.82 0.93 20.69
N GLN A 124 -34.98 1.86 21.63
CA GLN A 124 -36.13 2.77 21.69
C GLN A 124 -36.01 3.87 20.63
N LYS A 125 -37.15 4.37 20.14
CA LYS A 125 -37.17 5.47 19.17
C LYS A 125 -36.46 6.72 19.71
N ASN A 126 -35.57 7.28 18.91
CA ASN A 126 -34.72 8.44 19.17
C ASN A 126 -33.88 8.32 20.46
N LYS A 127 -33.65 7.10 20.95
CA LYS A 127 -32.79 6.86 22.10
C LYS A 127 -31.36 6.68 21.61
N THR A 128 -30.45 7.47 22.18
CA THR A 128 -29.01 7.33 21.99
C THR A 128 -28.42 6.46 23.10
N HIS A 129 -27.57 5.52 22.70
CA HIS A 129 -26.70 4.75 23.56
C HIS A 129 -25.25 5.14 23.27
N THR A 130 -24.50 5.46 24.32
CA THR A 130 -23.07 5.76 24.22
C THR A 130 -22.30 4.62 24.88
N ILE A 131 -21.38 4.01 24.13
CA ILE A 131 -20.53 2.91 24.58
C ILE A 131 -19.08 3.44 24.63
N PRO A 132 -18.60 3.90 25.80
CA PRO A 132 -17.22 4.33 25.92
C PRO A 132 -16.33 3.09 25.93
N ILE A 133 -15.47 2.99 24.92
CA ILE A 133 -14.49 1.92 24.76
C ILE A 133 -13.08 2.48 24.94
N ILE A 134 -12.22 1.69 25.58
CA ILE A 134 -10.79 1.94 25.58
C ILE A 134 -10.16 1.01 24.57
N SER A 135 -9.43 1.58 23.63
CA SER A 135 -8.69 0.84 22.60
C SER A 135 -7.19 1.02 22.78
N GLU A 136 -6.41 0.04 22.34
CA GLU A 136 -4.95 0.10 22.38
C GLU A 136 -4.40 1.20 21.45
N ALA A 137 -3.23 1.74 21.79
CA ALA A 137 -2.53 2.82 21.11
C ALA A 137 -3.40 4.08 20.93
N TRP A 138 -3.57 4.55 19.70
CA TRP A 138 -4.15 5.85 19.33
C TRP A 138 -4.82 5.78 17.96
N GLN A 139 -5.68 6.76 17.68
CA GLN A 139 -6.45 6.91 16.44
C GLN A 139 -6.48 8.40 16.06
N VAL A 140 -5.60 8.84 15.17
CA VAL A 140 -5.36 10.27 14.87
C VAL A 140 -5.76 10.70 13.46
N SER A 141 -6.24 9.76 12.63
CA SER A 141 -6.77 10.02 11.30
C SER A 141 -8.18 9.46 11.16
N TYR A 142 -8.99 10.05 10.27
CA TYR A 142 -10.28 9.48 9.89
C TYR A 142 -10.13 8.04 9.39
N THR A 143 -8.99 7.69 8.77
CA THR A 143 -8.77 6.34 8.23
C THR A 143 -8.46 5.27 9.26
N ASP A 144 -8.30 5.63 10.54
CA ASP A 144 -8.26 4.63 11.63
C ASP A 144 -9.62 4.00 11.89
N PHE A 145 -10.71 4.68 11.49
CA PHE A 145 -12.08 4.21 11.66
C PHE A 145 -12.58 3.56 10.38
N MET A 146 -13.01 2.31 10.50
CA MET A 146 -13.43 1.51 9.36
C MET A 146 -14.95 1.64 9.12
N PRO A 147 -15.39 1.74 7.86
CA PRO A 147 -16.81 1.84 7.51
C PRO A 147 -17.52 0.47 7.60
N ARG A 148 -18.81 0.47 7.27
CA ARG A 148 -19.64 -0.73 7.02
C ARG A 148 -19.79 -1.65 8.24
N ALA A 149 -20.04 -1.08 9.41
CA ALA A 149 -20.57 -1.85 10.53
C ALA A 149 -21.90 -2.51 10.14
N PHE A 150 -22.25 -3.66 10.68
CA PHE A 150 -23.44 -4.40 10.27
C PHE A 150 -24.19 -5.08 11.41
N VAL A 151 -25.49 -5.22 11.25
CA VAL A 151 -26.39 -5.91 12.18
C VAL A 151 -26.57 -7.36 11.74
N PHE A 152 -26.50 -8.30 12.67
CA PHE A 152 -26.87 -9.70 12.48
C PHE A 152 -27.83 -10.15 13.58
N ALA A 153 -28.73 -11.06 13.26
CA ALA A 153 -29.51 -11.78 14.25
C ALA A 153 -29.74 -13.22 13.77
N LYS A 154 -29.79 -14.16 14.72
CA LYS A 154 -29.96 -15.57 14.39
C LYS A 154 -31.21 -15.81 13.55
N GLY A 155 -31.05 -16.48 12.41
CA GLY A 155 -32.14 -16.74 11.46
C GLY A 155 -32.49 -15.55 10.53
N ALA A 156 -31.62 -14.55 10.45
CA ALA A 156 -31.65 -13.45 9.49
C ALA A 156 -30.29 -13.32 8.78
N GLU A 157 -30.31 -12.73 7.59
CA GLU A 157 -29.10 -12.29 6.89
C GLU A 157 -28.57 -11.01 7.53
N ALA A 158 -27.24 -10.89 7.61
CA ALA A 158 -26.59 -9.69 8.11
C ALA A 158 -26.79 -8.51 7.14
N LYS A 159 -26.86 -7.28 7.67
CA LYS A 159 -27.06 -6.07 6.87
C LYS A 159 -26.23 -4.90 7.40
N ASN A 160 -25.52 -4.23 6.48
CA ASN A 160 -24.75 -3.03 6.79
C ASN A 160 -25.63 -1.93 7.38
N ILE A 161 -25.12 -1.24 8.39
CA ILE A 161 -25.73 -0.05 8.99
C ILE A 161 -25.55 1.12 8.03
N ALA A 162 -26.67 1.70 7.58
CA ALA A 162 -26.70 2.67 6.50
C ALA A 162 -25.83 3.92 6.76
N SER A 163 -25.71 4.38 8.00
CA SER A 163 -24.90 5.58 8.33
C SER A 163 -23.40 5.37 8.15
N THR A 164 -22.94 4.12 8.17
CA THR A 164 -21.52 3.75 8.05
C THR A 164 -21.18 3.14 6.68
N ASP A 165 -22.16 2.90 5.82
CA ASP A 165 -21.97 2.28 4.50
C ASP A 165 -21.51 3.31 3.46
N THR A 166 -20.31 3.85 3.67
CA THR A 166 -19.73 4.95 2.88
C THR A 166 -18.22 4.93 2.94
N GLU A 167 -17.56 5.51 1.93
CA GLU A 167 -16.11 5.81 1.96
C GLU A 167 -15.80 7.21 2.48
N ASP A 168 -16.83 8.04 2.71
CA ASP A 168 -16.70 9.33 3.39
C ASP A 168 -16.73 9.15 4.91
N LEU A 169 -15.55 8.95 5.48
CA LEU A 169 -15.36 8.65 6.91
C LEU A 169 -15.77 9.83 7.81
N THR A 170 -15.83 11.05 7.27
CA THR A 170 -16.26 12.24 8.03
C THR A 170 -17.74 12.19 8.41
N MET A 171 -18.54 11.34 7.74
CA MET A 171 -19.96 11.18 8.02
C MET A 171 -20.23 10.51 9.37
N PHE A 172 -19.32 9.66 9.86
CA PHE A 172 -19.54 8.84 11.05
C PHE A 172 -18.41 8.92 12.08
N VAL A 173 -17.40 9.77 11.88
CA VAL A 173 -16.32 10.00 12.85
C VAL A 173 -16.34 11.46 13.32
N LYS A 174 -16.28 11.65 14.63
CA LYS A 174 -16.36 12.95 15.31
C LYS A 174 -15.21 13.08 16.31
N GLY A 175 -14.92 14.31 16.72
CA GLY A 175 -13.92 14.58 17.77
C GLY A 175 -12.46 14.56 17.32
N LEU A 176 -12.17 14.36 16.02
CA LEU A 176 -10.84 14.62 15.44
C LEU A 176 -10.68 16.12 15.20
N ASP A 177 -10.47 16.90 16.27
CA ASP A 177 -10.10 18.32 16.17
C ASP A 177 -8.75 18.61 16.82
N GLN A 178 -8.08 19.64 16.31
CA GLN A 178 -6.88 20.28 16.88
C GLN A 178 -5.83 19.34 17.51
N SER A 179 -5.97 19.02 18.81
CA SER A 179 -5.01 18.22 19.58
C SER A 179 -5.20 16.71 19.46
N GLN A 180 -6.32 16.23 18.92
CA GLN A 180 -6.60 14.81 18.75
C GLN A 180 -5.90 14.20 17.53
N VAL A 181 -5.18 14.99 16.74
CA VAL A 181 -4.43 14.54 15.54
C VAL A 181 -2.99 14.09 15.86
N ARG A 182 -2.63 14.11 17.14
CA ARG A 182 -1.32 13.72 17.68
C ARG A 182 -1.47 12.42 18.44
N PHE A 183 -0.50 11.52 18.29
CA PHE A 183 -0.60 10.17 18.86
C PHE A 183 0.02 10.03 20.25
N SER A 184 0.85 10.99 20.67
CA SER A 184 1.36 11.12 22.03
C SER A 184 1.53 12.59 22.39
N VAL A 185 1.72 12.89 23.68
CA VAL A 185 2.01 14.26 24.13
C VAL A 185 3.37 14.77 23.63
N ASP A 186 4.25 13.86 23.24
CA ASP A 186 5.58 14.13 22.68
C ASP A 186 5.58 14.17 21.14
N ASP A 187 4.42 14.01 20.50
CA ASP A 187 4.29 14.14 19.04
C ASP A 187 4.49 15.61 18.63
N ASN A 188 5.67 15.88 18.06
CA ASN A 188 6.14 17.18 17.60
C ASN A 188 5.85 17.42 16.12
N ASN A 189 5.11 16.52 15.45
CA ASN A 189 4.76 16.72 14.05
C ASN A 189 3.83 17.95 13.88
N PRO A 190 4.18 18.90 13.01
CA PRO A 190 3.33 20.04 12.75
C PRO A 190 2.12 19.62 11.91
N ARG A 191 0.92 20.00 12.34
CA ARG A 191 -0.30 19.79 11.54
C ARG A 191 -0.24 20.59 10.23
N SER A 192 -0.70 19.98 9.14
CA SER A 192 -0.83 20.62 7.85
C SER A 192 -2.06 21.53 7.79
N THR A 193 -1.83 22.84 7.79
CA THR A 193 -2.83 23.89 7.60
C THR A 193 -2.56 24.61 6.29
N ALA A 194 -3.42 25.55 5.87
CA ALA A 194 -3.10 26.35 4.69
C ALA A 194 -1.80 27.15 4.90
N GLU A 195 -1.57 27.65 6.12
CA GLU A 195 -0.39 28.45 6.44
C GLU A 195 0.89 27.61 6.54
N SER A 196 0.88 26.48 7.24
CA SER A 196 2.08 25.62 7.32
C SER A 196 2.44 25.01 5.96
N ARG A 197 1.45 24.69 5.10
CA ARG A 197 1.71 24.35 3.70
C ARG A 197 2.31 25.51 2.92
N PHE A 198 1.87 26.75 3.20
CA PHE A 198 2.46 27.92 2.57
C PHE A 198 3.94 28.06 2.93
N GLU A 199 4.27 27.89 4.21
CA GLU A 199 5.64 27.94 4.75
C GLU A 199 6.53 26.84 4.19
N ASN A 200 6.05 25.58 4.18
CA ASN A 200 6.78 24.43 3.64
C ASN A 200 7.08 24.54 2.13
N ASN A 201 6.30 25.34 1.39
CA ASN A 201 6.46 25.54 -0.04
C ASN A 201 7.14 26.89 -0.39
N GLN A 202 7.69 27.64 0.57
CA GLN A 202 8.28 28.96 0.29
C GLN A 202 9.59 28.89 -0.48
N ASP A 203 10.33 27.80 -0.33
CA ASP A 203 11.61 27.57 -1.00
C ASP A 203 11.45 27.01 -2.43
N MET A 204 10.22 26.72 -2.85
CA MET A 204 9.92 26.25 -4.19
C MET A 204 10.24 27.31 -5.25
N ILE A 205 11.09 26.95 -6.20
CA ILE A 205 11.45 27.80 -7.34
C ILE A 205 10.76 27.26 -8.58
N PHE A 206 10.06 28.12 -9.31
CA PHE A 206 9.52 27.73 -10.62
C PHE A 206 10.68 27.56 -11.61
N ARG A 207 10.77 26.38 -12.22
CA ARG A 207 11.73 26.06 -13.29
C ARG A 207 10.97 25.74 -14.57
N GLU A 208 11.44 26.22 -15.71
CA GLU A 208 10.87 25.84 -17.01
C GLU A 208 11.14 24.35 -17.26
N ALA A 209 10.12 23.57 -17.59
CA ALA A 209 10.24 22.13 -17.82
C ALA A 209 10.73 21.76 -19.24
N THR A 210 10.97 22.74 -20.10
CA THR A 210 11.35 22.50 -21.50
C THR A 210 12.72 21.85 -21.61
N GLY A 211 12.80 20.71 -22.30
CA GLY A 211 14.07 20.00 -22.51
C GLY A 211 14.51 19.14 -21.31
N GLU A 212 13.69 19.03 -20.27
CA GLU A 212 13.95 18.21 -19.09
C GLU A 212 13.31 16.82 -19.23
N ILE A 213 13.99 15.77 -18.78
CA ILE A 213 13.54 14.38 -18.78
C ILE A 213 13.47 13.84 -17.35
N LEU A 214 12.44 13.05 -17.06
CA LEU A 214 12.30 12.21 -15.86
C LEU A 214 12.24 10.71 -16.24
N PRO A 215 12.88 9.82 -15.47
CA PRO A 215 13.96 10.12 -14.54
C PRO A 215 15.12 10.87 -15.20
N THR A 216 15.87 11.65 -14.42
CA THR A 216 17.00 12.44 -14.88
C THR A 216 18.06 11.55 -15.53
N PRO A 217 18.41 11.81 -16.81
CA PRO A 217 19.45 11.04 -17.47
C PRO A 217 20.83 11.32 -16.90
N LYS A 218 21.74 10.36 -17.01
CA LYS A 218 23.15 10.53 -16.65
C LYS A 218 23.81 11.74 -17.33
N HIS A 219 23.46 12.01 -18.59
CA HIS A 219 23.86 13.21 -19.31
C HIS A 219 22.77 13.65 -20.29
N VAL A 220 22.44 14.95 -20.29
CA VAL A 220 21.52 15.58 -21.24
C VAL A 220 22.07 16.91 -21.73
N GLU A 221 22.01 17.15 -23.03
CA GLU A 221 22.35 18.41 -23.67
C GLU A 221 21.15 18.91 -24.50
N PHE A 222 20.43 19.92 -24.00
CA PHE A 222 19.40 20.61 -24.77
C PHE A 222 20.04 21.62 -25.73
N THR A 223 19.72 21.50 -27.03
CA THR A 223 20.37 22.29 -28.08
C THR A 223 19.66 23.63 -28.39
N GLY A 224 18.52 23.91 -27.75
CA GLY A 224 17.76 25.17 -27.95
C GLY A 224 16.87 25.21 -29.20
N SER A 225 16.78 24.13 -29.96
CA SER A 225 15.94 23.99 -31.16
C SER A 225 14.84 22.94 -30.96
N TYR A 226 14.00 22.73 -31.98
CA TYR A 226 12.85 21.84 -31.92
C TYR A 226 12.70 21.02 -33.22
N LEU A 227 12.33 19.75 -33.07
CA LEU A 227 11.92 18.83 -34.13
C LEU A 227 10.40 18.95 -34.34
N PRO A 228 9.92 19.38 -35.51
CA PRO A 228 8.50 19.34 -35.83
C PRO A 228 8.03 17.90 -36.08
N ILE A 229 6.98 17.48 -35.38
CA ILE A 229 6.35 16.16 -35.51
C ILE A 229 4.89 16.27 -36.00
N ILE A 230 4.60 17.27 -36.83
CA ILE A 230 3.25 17.53 -37.39
C ILE A 230 2.70 16.31 -38.15
N GLN A 231 3.59 15.55 -38.80
CA GLN A 231 3.25 14.32 -39.54
C GLN A 231 3.30 13.08 -38.66
N GLY A 232 3.45 13.23 -37.33
CA GLY A 232 3.61 12.12 -36.41
C GLY A 232 5.01 11.49 -36.44
N LEU A 233 5.12 10.31 -35.85
CA LEU A 233 6.32 9.46 -35.83
C LEU A 233 6.08 8.20 -36.65
N ASN A 234 7.13 7.61 -37.22
CA ASN A 234 7.06 6.29 -37.82
C ASN A 234 7.57 5.23 -36.83
N LEU A 235 6.68 4.69 -36.01
CA LEU A 235 6.98 3.72 -34.96
C LEU A 235 6.94 2.27 -35.46
N ASP A 236 6.33 2.02 -36.63
CA ASP A 236 6.22 0.68 -37.22
C ASP A 236 7.57 0.03 -37.51
N SER A 237 8.59 0.87 -37.74
CA SER A 237 9.97 0.48 -38.04
C SER A 237 10.84 0.17 -36.81
N LEU A 238 10.35 0.38 -35.58
CA LEU A 238 11.12 0.11 -34.37
C LEU A 238 11.55 -1.36 -34.31
N PRO A 239 12.85 -1.68 -34.20
CA PRO A 239 13.35 -3.06 -34.21
C PRO A 239 13.26 -3.68 -32.81
N VAL A 240 12.08 -3.66 -32.22
CA VAL A 240 11.72 -4.24 -30.92
C VAL A 240 10.63 -5.29 -31.12
N SER A 241 10.27 -6.06 -30.08
CA SER A 241 9.17 -7.03 -30.18
C SER A 241 7.85 -6.32 -30.55
N ASP A 242 6.96 -6.99 -31.27
CA ASP A 242 5.68 -6.40 -31.69
C ASP A 242 4.84 -5.92 -30.50
N SER A 243 4.86 -6.64 -29.38
CA SER A 243 4.18 -6.23 -28.15
C SER A 243 4.76 -4.95 -27.55
N THR A 244 6.09 -4.83 -27.50
CA THR A 244 6.79 -3.61 -27.07
C THR A 244 6.45 -2.43 -27.98
N LYS A 245 6.47 -2.67 -29.29
CA LYS A 245 6.15 -1.66 -30.29
C LYS A 245 4.73 -1.15 -30.11
N GLN A 246 3.77 -2.04 -29.91
CA GLN A 246 2.39 -1.67 -29.66
C GLN A 246 2.23 -0.88 -28.35
N ALA A 247 2.95 -1.22 -27.28
CA ALA A 247 2.96 -0.45 -26.05
C ALA A 247 3.43 1.00 -26.27
N VAL A 248 4.52 1.19 -27.02
CA VAL A 248 5.04 2.52 -27.38
C VAL A 248 4.06 3.30 -28.28
N ILE A 249 3.42 2.62 -29.25
CA ILE A 249 2.38 3.23 -30.10
C ILE A 249 1.20 3.69 -29.25
N ASN A 250 0.68 2.85 -28.36
CA ASN A 250 -0.45 3.20 -27.49
C ASN A 250 -0.13 4.42 -26.61
N GLN A 251 1.08 4.49 -26.07
CA GLN A 251 1.54 5.63 -25.28
C GLN A 251 1.64 6.92 -26.12
N ALA A 252 2.14 6.83 -27.36
CA ALA A 252 2.21 7.95 -28.28
C ALA A 252 0.80 8.44 -28.69
N ASP A 253 -0.10 7.51 -29.01
CA ASP A 253 -1.50 7.78 -29.37
C ASP A 253 -2.25 8.46 -28.22
N MET A 254 -2.06 8.02 -26.98
CA MET A 254 -2.63 8.65 -25.77
C MET A 254 -2.21 10.13 -25.64
N MET A 255 -0.98 10.46 -26.05
CA MET A 255 -0.46 11.83 -26.07
C MET A 255 -0.81 12.61 -27.34
N GLY A 256 -1.58 12.02 -28.27
CA GLY A 256 -1.98 12.65 -29.53
C GLY A 256 -0.91 12.66 -30.63
N ILE A 257 0.14 11.83 -30.51
CA ILE A 257 1.17 11.66 -31.53
C ILE A 257 0.76 10.52 -32.47
N SER A 258 0.45 10.85 -33.73
CA SER A 258 0.07 9.83 -34.72
C SER A 258 1.24 8.93 -35.13
N ASN A 259 1.00 7.63 -35.26
CA ASN A 259 1.92 6.70 -35.92
C ASN A 259 1.61 6.63 -37.43
N LEU A 260 2.51 7.14 -38.28
CA LEU A 260 2.33 7.20 -39.74
C LEU A 260 3.63 6.82 -40.47
N GLU A 261 3.50 6.11 -41.59
CA GLU A 261 4.66 5.75 -42.46
C GLU A 261 5.42 6.99 -42.95
N SER A 262 4.72 8.13 -43.15
CA SER A 262 5.31 9.41 -43.52
C SER A 262 5.87 10.22 -42.33
N GLY A 263 5.70 9.74 -41.10
CA GLY A 263 6.17 10.42 -39.89
C GLY A 263 7.71 10.44 -39.78
N ILE A 264 8.23 11.11 -38.75
CA ILE A 264 9.68 11.13 -38.51
C ILE A 264 10.18 9.72 -38.19
N ASN A 265 11.16 9.26 -38.95
CA ASN A 265 11.78 7.95 -38.74
C ASN A 265 12.69 7.96 -37.50
N ILE A 266 12.68 6.83 -36.78
CA ILE A 266 13.54 6.58 -35.63
C ILE A 266 14.61 5.56 -36.04
N ASN A 267 15.84 6.03 -36.20
CA ASN A 267 16.96 5.19 -36.61
C ASN A 267 17.57 4.51 -35.38
N VAL A 268 17.47 3.19 -35.30
CA VAL A 268 17.99 2.42 -34.16
C VAL A 268 19.21 1.62 -34.58
N GLN A 269 20.27 1.68 -33.76
CA GLN A 269 21.49 0.87 -33.92
C GLN A 269 21.77 0.08 -32.66
N TYR A 270 21.77 -1.25 -32.77
CA TYR A 270 22.25 -2.12 -31.69
C TYR A 270 23.77 -2.19 -31.73
N GLN A 271 24.43 -1.52 -30.79
CA GLN A 271 25.88 -1.43 -30.75
C GLN A 271 26.38 -1.32 -29.31
N ASN A 272 27.43 -2.07 -29.00
CA ASN A 272 28.26 -1.81 -27.82
C ASN A 272 29.19 -0.63 -28.13
N ALA A 273 28.91 0.53 -27.55
CA ALA A 273 29.68 1.76 -27.74
C ALA A 273 30.30 2.22 -26.42
N GLU A 274 31.35 3.05 -26.49
CA GLU A 274 32.12 3.37 -25.28
C GLU A 274 31.30 4.02 -24.16
N LEU A 275 30.28 4.81 -24.53
CA LEU A 275 29.40 5.53 -23.63
C LEU A 275 28.19 4.71 -23.14
N ILE A 276 27.94 3.54 -23.71
CA ILE A 276 26.81 2.64 -23.41
C ILE A 276 27.31 1.20 -23.40
N LYS A 277 27.80 0.77 -22.24
CA LYS A 277 28.42 -0.56 -22.03
C LYS A 277 27.58 -1.49 -21.16
N ASP A 278 26.63 -0.94 -20.42
CA ASP A 278 25.82 -1.64 -19.44
C ASP A 278 24.46 -2.04 -20.03
N LYS A 279 23.80 -3.04 -19.45
CA LYS A 279 22.42 -3.39 -19.82
C LYS A 279 21.52 -2.19 -19.69
N GLU A 280 20.46 -2.14 -20.49
CA GLU A 280 19.46 -1.06 -20.47
C GLU A 280 20.00 0.34 -20.85
N SER A 281 21.31 0.49 -21.13
CA SER A 281 21.92 1.78 -21.48
C SER A 281 21.62 2.20 -22.93
N TYR A 282 21.49 3.51 -23.15
CA TYR A 282 21.16 4.06 -24.46
C TYR A 282 21.75 5.46 -24.69
N GLN A 283 21.89 5.80 -25.97
CA GLN A 283 22.08 7.16 -26.45
C GLN A 283 20.87 7.54 -27.29
N LEU A 284 20.34 8.75 -27.07
CA LEU A 284 19.26 9.33 -27.84
C LEU A 284 19.69 10.69 -28.38
N GLU A 285 19.64 10.86 -29.70
CA GLU A 285 19.88 12.13 -30.36
C GLU A 285 18.63 12.54 -31.14
N ILE A 286 18.04 13.66 -30.73
CA ILE A 286 16.89 14.29 -31.39
C ILE A 286 17.42 15.47 -32.19
N ASN A 287 17.48 15.33 -33.50
CA ASN A 287 17.88 16.36 -34.44
C ASN A 287 16.65 17.08 -35.02
N SER A 288 16.87 18.12 -35.82
CA SER A 288 15.80 18.93 -36.44
C SER A 288 14.94 18.17 -37.45
N ASP A 289 15.40 17.02 -37.94
CA ASP A 289 14.75 16.22 -38.99
C ASP A 289 14.80 14.70 -38.75
N SER A 290 15.41 14.25 -37.66
CA SER A 290 15.69 12.83 -37.40
C SER A 290 15.80 12.52 -35.92
N ILE A 291 15.51 11.27 -35.55
CA ILE A 291 15.72 10.73 -34.21
C ILE A 291 16.63 9.51 -34.34
N ASN A 292 17.74 9.50 -33.61
CA ASN A 292 18.71 8.41 -33.62
C ASN A 292 18.82 7.81 -32.22
N ILE A 293 18.79 6.48 -32.13
CA ILE A 293 18.95 5.71 -30.90
C ILE A 293 20.10 4.72 -31.09
N VAL A 294 21.03 4.69 -30.15
CA VAL A 294 22.03 3.63 -30.03
C VAL A 294 21.82 2.94 -28.69
N ALA A 295 21.70 1.61 -28.67
CA ALA A 295 21.47 0.85 -27.44
C ALA A 295 22.16 -0.53 -27.52
N ILE A 296 22.38 -1.16 -26.37
CA ILE A 296 22.93 -2.53 -26.31
C ILE A 296 21.86 -3.59 -26.57
N ASP A 297 20.65 -3.34 -26.08
CA ASP A 297 19.55 -4.29 -26.08
C ASP A 297 18.20 -3.61 -26.34
N GLU A 298 17.15 -4.41 -26.50
CA GLU A 298 15.78 -3.93 -26.74
C GLU A 298 15.27 -3.05 -25.58
N ILE A 299 15.77 -3.27 -24.35
CA ILE A 299 15.37 -2.52 -23.16
C ILE A 299 15.92 -1.09 -23.23
N GLY A 300 17.18 -0.91 -23.64
CA GLY A 300 17.76 0.41 -23.87
C GLY A 300 17.02 1.18 -24.97
N VAL A 301 16.59 0.52 -26.05
CA VAL A 301 15.73 1.15 -27.08
C VAL A 301 14.39 1.57 -26.47
N PHE A 302 13.76 0.71 -25.67
CA PHE A 302 12.51 1.03 -24.99
C PHE A 302 12.66 2.24 -24.05
N TYR A 303 13.71 2.30 -23.23
CA TYR A 303 13.95 3.43 -22.33
C TYR A 303 14.34 4.71 -23.06
N ALA A 304 15.03 4.64 -24.21
CA ALA A 304 15.23 5.77 -25.09
C ALA A 304 13.89 6.34 -25.60
N MET A 305 12.95 5.47 -25.97
CA MET A 305 11.59 5.86 -26.34
C MET A 305 10.83 6.47 -25.15
N GLN A 306 11.00 5.93 -23.93
CA GLN A 306 10.40 6.52 -22.74
C GLN A 306 10.93 7.94 -22.48
N SER A 307 12.23 8.19 -22.67
CA SER A 307 12.79 9.55 -22.58
C SER A 307 12.28 10.49 -23.67
N LEU A 308 12.13 10.01 -24.91
CA LEU A 308 11.54 10.77 -26.01
C LEU A 308 10.09 11.19 -25.71
N LEU A 309 9.26 10.26 -25.22
CA LEU A 309 7.87 10.52 -24.87
C LEU A 309 7.74 11.31 -23.55
N ASN A 310 8.72 11.19 -22.64
CA ASN A 310 8.77 11.99 -21.42
C ASN A 310 9.05 13.47 -21.74
N VAL A 311 10.01 13.80 -22.61
CA VAL A 311 10.29 15.22 -22.92
C VAL A 311 9.17 15.88 -23.73
N TYR A 312 8.39 15.11 -24.49
CA TYR A 312 7.25 15.64 -25.25
C TYR A 312 6.18 16.25 -24.32
N ASP A 313 5.79 17.48 -24.61
CA ASP A 313 4.65 18.13 -23.96
C ASP A 313 3.42 18.00 -24.88
N PRO A 314 2.35 17.28 -24.47
CA PRO A 314 1.15 17.08 -25.29
C PRO A 314 0.36 18.37 -25.55
N PHE A 315 0.66 19.46 -24.83
CA PHE A 315 0.07 20.78 -25.09
C PHE A 315 0.96 21.69 -25.96
N SER A 316 2.17 21.23 -26.27
CA SER A 316 3.04 21.88 -27.25
C SER A 316 2.54 21.59 -28.67
N ARG A 317 2.72 22.55 -29.60
CA ARG A 317 2.19 22.50 -30.98
C ARG A 317 2.95 21.52 -31.88
N TYR A 318 2.96 20.23 -31.55
CA TYR A 318 3.59 19.15 -32.31
C TYR A 318 5.10 19.34 -32.51
N THR A 319 5.82 19.66 -31.44
CA THR A 319 7.29 19.81 -31.46
C THR A 319 7.95 19.07 -30.31
N ILE A 320 9.13 18.49 -30.55
CA ILE A 320 9.96 17.87 -29.52
C ILE A 320 11.28 18.67 -29.39
N PRO A 321 11.75 19.01 -28.18
CA PRO A 321 13.06 19.66 -27.99
C PRO A 321 14.21 18.81 -28.58
N THR A 322 15.09 19.43 -29.36
CA THR A 322 16.26 18.74 -29.91
C THR A 322 17.36 18.61 -28.85
N MET A 323 17.92 17.42 -28.69
CA MET A 323 18.83 17.11 -27.58
C MET A 323 19.72 15.90 -27.84
N LYS A 324 20.76 15.77 -27.01
CA LYS A 324 21.60 14.58 -26.91
C LYS A 324 21.54 14.02 -25.50
N VAL A 325 21.27 12.73 -25.38
CA VAL A 325 21.12 12.02 -24.12
C VAL A 325 22.04 10.81 -24.11
N VAL A 326 22.74 10.59 -23.00
CA VAL A 326 23.46 9.35 -22.70
C VAL A 326 23.00 8.91 -21.32
N ASP A 327 22.52 7.67 -21.21
CA ASP A 327 21.82 7.26 -20.00
C ASP A 327 21.94 5.76 -19.71
N ALA A 328 21.85 5.43 -18.42
CA ALA A 328 21.88 4.10 -17.86
C ALA A 328 21.32 4.13 -16.43
N PRO A 329 20.69 3.05 -15.94
CA PRO A 329 20.18 2.99 -14.58
C PRO A 329 21.30 2.97 -13.54
N ARG A 330 21.07 3.55 -12.34
CA ARG A 330 21.93 3.32 -11.16
C ARG A 330 21.75 1.94 -10.53
N PHE A 331 20.51 1.41 -10.52
CA PHE A 331 20.17 0.13 -9.90
C PHE A 331 19.55 -0.84 -10.89
N GLU A 332 19.86 -2.13 -10.72
CA GLU A 332 19.24 -3.23 -11.47
C GLU A 332 17.78 -3.47 -11.04
N TYR A 333 17.47 -3.24 -9.76
CA TYR A 333 16.13 -3.42 -9.19
C TYR A 333 15.47 -2.08 -8.89
N ARG A 334 14.42 -1.75 -9.65
CA ARG A 334 13.63 -0.52 -9.48
C ARG A 334 12.16 -0.91 -9.34
N GLY A 335 11.77 -1.14 -8.10
CA GLY A 335 10.58 -1.89 -7.76
C GLY A 335 9.40 -1.09 -7.23
N PHE A 336 8.22 -1.64 -7.49
CA PHE A 336 6.99 -1.23 -6.84
C PHE A 336 6.24 -2.49 -6.39
N MET A 337 6.03 -2.60 -5.09
CA MET A 337 5.21 -3.63 -4.45
C MET A 337 3.77 -3.15 -4.28
N VAL A 338 2.84 -3.99 -4.71
CA VAL A 338 1.39 -3.75 -4.67
C VAL A 338 0.72 -4.86 -3.88
N ASP A 339 0.09 -4.46 -2.77
CA ASP A 339 -0.79 -5.32 -1.99
C ASP A 339 -2.18 -5.41 -2.63
N VAL A 340 -2.52 -6.60 -3.13
CA VAL A 340 -3.89 -6.96 -3.50
C VAL A 340 -4.53 -7.92 -2.50
N GLY A 341 -3.78 -8.40 -1.50
CA GLY A 341 -4.20 -9.32 -0.45
C GLY A 341 -5.20 -8.68 0.51
N ARG A 342 -4.88 -7.50 1.06
CA ARG A 342 -5.74 -6.77 2.02
C ARG A 342 -7.01 -6.27 1.36
N ASN A 343 -6.91 -5.47 0.32
CA ASN A 343 -8.01 -5.09 -0.56
C ASN A 343 -7.58 -5.33 -2.00
N PHE A 344 -8.44 -6.00 -2.76
CA PHE A 344 -8.21 -6.35 -4.16
C PHE A 344 -8.22 -5.09 -5.03
N HIS A 345 -7.28 -5.02 -5.96
CA HIS A 345 -7.22 -3.99 -6.99
C HIS A 345 -7.40 -4.61 -8.36
N SER A 346 -8.18 -3.95 -9.21
CA SER A 346 -8.55 -4.54 -10.49
C SER A 346 -7.36 -4.67 -11.44
N LYS A 347 -7.48 -5.57 -12.41
CA LYS A 347 -6.51 -5.73 -13.50
C LYS A 347 -6.26 -4.43 -14.27
N ASP A 348 -7.29 -3.59 -14.43
CA ASP A 348 -7.17 -2.28 -15.09
C ASP A 348 -6.22 -1.37 -14.31
N THR A 349 -6.38 -1.30 -12.99
CA THR A 349 -5.47 -0.57 -12.10
C THR A 349 -4.04 -1.12 -12.18
N ILE A 350 -3.86 -2.44 -12.23
CA ILE A 350 -2.53 -3.05 -12.43
C ILE A 350 -1.93 -2.67 -13.79
N PHE A 351 -2.72 -2.60 -14.87
CA PHE A 351 -2.25 -2.15 -16.18
C PHE A 351 -1.83 -0.68 -16.15
N LYS A 352 -2.65 0.20 -15.56
CA LYS A 352 -2.32 1.62 -15.34
C LYS A 352 -1.02 1.79 -14.54
N THR A 353 -0.81 0.94 -13.53
CA THR A 353 0.44 0.90 -12.76
C THR A 353 1.62 0.51 -13.62
N ILE A 354 1.51 -0.55 -14.44
CA ILE A 354 2.57 -0.98 -15.37
C ILE A 354 2.92 0.14 -16.36
N GLU A 355 1.92 0.86 -16.90
CA GLU A 355 2.16 1.98 -17.81
C GLU A 355 2.94 3.13 -17.14
N GLN A 356 2.60 3.45 -15.89
CA GLN A 356 3.31 4.49 -15.12
C GLN A 356 4.72 4.06 -14.75
N MET A 357 4.89 2.83 -14.26
CA MET A 357 6.20 2.26 -13.98
C MET A 357 7.10 2.32 -15.22
N ALA A 358 6.59 1.91 -16.38
CA ALA A 358 7.33 1.93 -17.63
C ALA A 358 7.69 3.36 -18.08
N ALA A 359 6.75 4.30 -17.96
CA ALA A 359 6.97 5.71 -18.29
C ALA A 359 8.11 6.33 -17.46
N PHE A 360 8.33 5.83 -16.25
CA PHE A 360 9.41 6.25 -15.35
C PHE A 360 10.53 5.20 -15.19
N LYS A 361 10.63 4.25 -16.13
CA LYS A 361 11.72 3.24 -16.22
C LYS A 361 11.88 2.33 -14.99
N MET A 362 10.83 2.14 -14.18
CA MET A 362 10.78 1.10 -13.16
C MET A 362 10.60 -0.27 -13.83
N ASN A 363 11.23 -1.32 -13.29
CA ASN A 363 11.35 -2.61 -13.99
C ASN A 363 10.95 -3.82 -13.15
N LYS A 364 10.54 -3.68 -11.89
CA LYS A 364 10.07 -4.78 -11.04
C LYS A 364 8.69 -4.49 -10.46
N LEU A 365 7.68 -5.25 -10.85
CA LEU A 365 6.36 -5.24 -10.23
C LEU A 365 6.28 -6.41 -9.25
N HIS A 366 6.30 -6.10 -7.96
CA HIS A 366 6.16 -7.07 -6.89
C HIS A 366 4.67 -7.17 -6.52
N LEU A 367 4.04 -8.33 -6.76
CA LEU A 367 2.61 -8.55 -6.52
C LEU A 367 2.40 -9.41 -5.28
N HIS A 368 1.89 -8.80 -4.21
CA HIS A 368 1.52 -9.47 -2.97
C HIS A 368 0.08 -9.97 -3.06
N MET A 369 -0.05 -11.28 -3.29
CA MET A 369 -1.29 -11.94 -3.71
C MET A 369 -1.83 -12.96 -2.70
N GLY A 370 -1.07 -13.31 -1.67
CA GLY A 370 -1.51 -14.18 -0.58
C GLY A 370 -1.20 -13.54 0.76
N GLU A 371 -2.24 -13.33 1.56
CA GLU A 371 -2.18 -12.72 2.88
C GLU A 371 -3.22 -13.40 3.83
N ASP A 372 -3.32 -13.00 5.10
CA ASP A 372 -4.42 -13.29 6.01
C ASP A 372 -5.81 -12.92 5.48
N GLU A 373 -6.00 -11.71 4.95
CA GLU A 373 -7.34 -11.23 4.54
C GLU A 373 -7.77 -11.62 3.14
N GLY A 374 -6.87 -12.20 2.36
CA GLY A 374 -7.26 -12.74 1.06
C GLY A 374 -6.19 -13.41 0.23
N TRP A 375 -6.68 -14.27 -0.66
CA TRP A 375 -5.91 -14.97 -1.68
C TRP A 375 -6.40 -14.57 -3.07
N ARG A 376 -5.49 -14.13 -3.94
CA ARG A 376 -5.84 -13.31 -5.12
C ARG A 376 -5.46 -13.91 -6.46
N LEU A 377 -5.05 -15.17 -6.50
CA LEU A 377 -4.73 -15.86 -7.76
C LEU A 377 -5.42 -17.21 -7.87
N GLU A 378 -6.08 -17.47 -8.99
CA GLU A 378 -6.60 -18.81 -9.28
C GLU A 378 -5.47 -19.84 -9.40
N ILE A 379 -5.51 -20.91 -8.58
CA ILE A 379 -4.56 -22.03 -8.64
C ILE A 379 -5.28 -23.30 -9.11
N PRO A 380 -5.04 -23.78 -10.34
CA PRO A 380 -5.66 -25.00 -10.85
C PRO A 380 -5.46 -26.20 -9.91
N GLY A 381 -6.56 -26.82 -9.46
CA GLY A 381 -6.56 -27.95 -8.53
C GLY A 381 -6.75 -27.57 -7.05
N LEU A 382 -6.62 -26.29 -6.70
CA LEU A 382 -6.89 -25.71 -5.39
C LEU A 382 -7.96 -24.60 -5.49
N PRO A 383 -9.18 -24.92 -6.00
CA PRO A 383 -10.19 -23.90 -6.22
C PRO A 383 -10.62 -23.19 -4.93
N GLU A 384 -10.52 -23.86 -3.78
CA GLU A 384 -10.90 -23.31 -2.47
C GLU A 384 -10.13 -22.02 -2.11
N LEU A 385 -8.89 -21.87 -2.60
CA LEU A 385 -8.10 -20.63 -2.43
C LEU A 385 -8.82 -19.40 -2.99
N THR A 386 -9.59 -19.56 -4.06
CA THR A 386 -10.37 -18.48 -4.67
C THR A 386 -11.86 -18.58 -4.38
N GLU A 387 -12.43 -19.77 -4.19
CA GLU A 387 -13.84 -19.94 -3.80
C GLU A 387 -14.09 -19.40 -2.38
N VAL A 388 -13.12 -19.56 -1.46
CA VAL A 388 -13.19 -19.12 -0.06
C VAL A 388 -12.21 -17.97 0.19
N GLY A 389 -10.92 -18.21 -0.03
CA GLY A 389 -9.85 -17.28 0.33
C GLY A 389 -9.89 -15.93 -0.38
N SER A 390 -10.56 -15.82 -1.53
CA SER A 390 -10.70 -14.53 -2.23
C SER A 390 -11.94 -13.74 -1.84
N GLN A 391 -12.79 -14.28 -0.96
CA GLN A 391 -14.11 -13.74 -0.65
C GLN A 391 -14.16 -13.34 0.82
N ARG A 392 -14.69 -12.14 1.12
CA ARG A 392 -15.01 -11.71 2.47
C ARG A 392 -16.51 -11.46 2.61
N CYS A 393 -17.14 -12.20 3.50
CA CYS A 393 -18.57 -12.08 3.78
C CYS A 393 -18.86 -12.52 5.21
N PHE A 394 -20.00 -12.10 5.76
CA PHE A 394 -20.39 -12.57 7.08
C PHE A 394 -20.95 -13.99 6.99
N ASN A 395 -20.12 -14.96 7.36
CA ASN A 395 -20.50 -16.34 7.58
C ASN A 395 -19.80 -16.85 8.86
N GLU A 396 -20.59 -17.31 9.84
CA GLU A 396 -20.08 -17.69 11.16
C GLU A 396 -19.06 -18.84 11.16
N ASP A 397 -19.02 -19.70 10.13
CA ASP A 397 -18.16 -20.89 10.06
C ASP A 397 -16.96 -20.78 9.10
N GLU A 398 -16.87 -19.67 8.36
CA GLU A 398 -15.84 -19.39 7.35
C GLU A 398 -15.64 -20.48 6.28
N GLN A 399 -16.65 -21.33 6.02
CA GLN A 399 -16.56 -22.39 5.01
C GLN A 399 -16.79 -21.88 3.58
N GLN A 400 -17.36 -20.68 3.42
CA GLN A 400 -17.73 -20.09 2.12
C GLN A 400 -16.96 -18.81 1.79
N CYS A 401 -16.46 -18.12 2.81
CA CYS A 401 -15.73 -16.87 2.69
C CYS A 401 -14.96 -16.65 4.00
N LEU A 402 -13.90 -15.86 3.96
CA LEU A 402 -13.25 -15.37 5.17
C LEU A 402 -14.16 -14.37 5.88
N MET A 403 -14.01 -14.25 7.20
CA MET A 403 -14.71 -13.23 7.98
C MET A 403 -14.44 -11.82 7.42
N PRO A 404 -15.42 -10.90 7.50
CA PRO A 404 -15.21 -9.52 7.07
C PRO A 404 -14.05 -8.89 7.83
N GLN A 405 -13.22 -8.14 7.10
CA GLN A 405 -12.10 -7.36 7.61
C GLN A 405 -12.06 -6.00 6.91
N LEU A 406 -11.42 -5.00 7.52
CA LEU A 406 -11.05 -3.72 6.91
C LEU A 406 -12.24 -2.92 6.37
N GLY A 407 -13.41 -3.03 7.01
CA GLY A 407 -14.61 -2.33 6.56
C GLY A 407 -15.19 -2.84 5.24
N SER A 408 -15.03 -4.14 4.95
CA SER A 408 -15.64 -4.79 3.77
C SER A 408 -17.16 -4.97 3.87
N GLY A 409 -17.72 -4.92 5.08
CA GLY A 409 -19.15 -5.10 5.33
C GLY A 409 -19.60 -6.57 5.29
N ALA A 410 -20.91 -6.79 5.43
CA ALA A 410 -21.47 -8.13 5.57
C ALA A 410 -21.51 -8.96 4.28
N ASN A 411 -21.54 -8.31 3.12
CA ASN A 411 -21.70 -8.96 1.81
C ASN A 411 -20.36 -9.00 1.06
N ASN A 412 -20.22 -9.86 0.05
CA ASN A 412 -18.99 -10.01 -0.75
C ASN A 412 -18.89 -9.11 -2.01
N ASP A 413 -19.86 -8.24 -2.28
CA ASP A 413 -19.77 -7.23 -3.36
C ASP A 413 -18.96 -6.02 -2.87
N ASN A 414 -17.68 -6.24 -2.64
CA ASN A 414 -16.75 -5.25 -2.11
C ASN A 414 -15.33 -5.50 -2.66
N PHE A 415 -14.45 -4.51 -2.58
CA PHE A 415 -13.04 -4.64 -2.98
C PHE A 415 -12.20 -5.47 -2.00
N GLY A 416 -12.74 -5.86 -0.84
CA GLY A 416 -12.14 -6.92 -0.05
C GLY A 416 -12.25 -8.31 -0.67
N SER A 417 -13.12 -8.45 -1.67
CA SER A 417 -13.32 -9.68 -2.42
C SER A 417 -12.82 -9.54 -3.85
N GLY A 418 -12.46 -10.66 -4.46
CA GLY A 418 -11.95 -10.71 -5.82
C GLY A 418 -10.57 -11.34 -5.93
N TYR A 419 -10.24 -11.77 -7.15
CA TYR A 419 -8.99 -12.42 -7.50
C TYR A 419 -8.73 -12.28 -9.00
N PHE A 420 -7.48 -12.51 -9.40
CA PHE A 420 -7.11 -12.69 -10.79
C PHE A 420 -7.36 -14.13 -11.20
N THR A 421 -8.15 -14.31 -12.26
CA THR A 421 -8.20 -15.62 -12.94
C THR A 421 -6.81 -15.97 -13.49
N ARG A 422 -6.59 -17.24 -13.82
CA ARG A 422 -5.35 -17.67 -14.49
C ARG A 422 -5.06 -16.83 -15.74
N GLN A 423 -6.09 -16.54 -16.53
CA GLN A 423 -5.95 -15.72 -17.74
C GLN A 423 -5.65 -14.26 -17.40
N ASP A 424 -6.26 -13.69 -16.35
CA ASP A 424 -5.95 -12.33 -15.93
C ASP A 424 -4.49 -12.17 -15.52
N TYR A 425 -3.94 -13.13 -14.79
CA TYR A 425 -2.52 -13.11 -14.42
C TYR A 425 -1.61 -13.26 -15.64
N ILE A 426 -1.92 -14.17 -16.58
CA ILE A 426 -1.18 -14.29 -17.85
C ILE A 426 -1.21 -12.99 -18.64
N ASP A 427 -2.36 -12.32 -18.70
CA ASP A 427 -2.49 -11.03 -19.38
C ASP A 427 -1.66 -9.94 -18.67
N ILE A 428 -1.60 -9.93 -17.34
CA ILE A 428 -0.71 -9.06 -16.55
C ILE A 428 0.76 -9.33 -16.90
N LEU A 429 1.18 -10.61 -16.97
CA LEU A 429 2.54 -10.98 -17.34
C LEU A 429 2.90 -10.53 -18.77
N LEU A 430 2.01 -10.77 -19.73
CA LEU A 430 2.19 -10.34 -21.12
C LEU A 430 2.28 -8.81 -21.23
N TYR A 431 1.42 -8.11 -20.48
CA TYR A 431 1.39 -6.66 -20.45
C TYR A 431 2.66 -6.08 -19.80
N ALA A 432 3.09 -6.60 -18.65
CA ALA A 432 4.34 -6.21 -18.00
C ALA A 432 5.56 -6.47 -18.89
N LYS A 433 5.62 -7.62 -19.56
CA LYS A 433 6.70 -7.98 -20.49
C LYS A 433 6.80 -7.02 -21.68
N ALA A 434 5.66 -6.60 -22.24
CA ALA A 434 5.62 -5.59 -23.31
C ALA A 434 6.22 -4.24 -22.85
N HIS A 435 6.14 -3.96 -21.55
CA HIS A 435 6.62 -2.75 -20.91
C HIS A 435 7.98 -2.90 -20.20
N LYS A 436 8.70 -4.01 -20.43
CA LYS A 436 10.01 -4.31 -19.85
C LYS A 436 10.02 -4.39 -18.32
N ILE A 437 8.90 -4.83 -17.74
CA ILE A 437 8.74 -5.02 -16.29
C ILE A 437 8.73 -6.52 -15.97
N GLU A 438 9.55 -6.92 -15.00
CA GLU A 438 9.52 -8.24 -14.37
C GLU A 438 8.41 -8.28 -13.32
N VAL A 439 7.58 -9.34 -13.31
CA VAL A 439 6.56 -9.57 -12.29
C VAL A 439 7.11 -10.59 -11.30
N ILE A 440 7.11 -10.21 -10.02
CA ILE A 440 7.58 -11.04 -8.91
C ILE A 440 6.35 -11.40 -8.07
N PRO A 441 5.91 -12.67 -8.08
CA PRO A 441 4.80 -13.10 -7.25
C PRO A 441 5.24 -13.28 -5.79
N GLU A 442 4.39 -12.82 -4.89
CA GLU A 442 4.47 -13.07 -3.45
C GLU A 442 3.19 -13.73 -2.94
N PHE A 443 3.38 -14.83 -2.22
CA PHE A 443 2.37 -15.48 -1.40
C PHE A 443 3.00 -15.66 -0.05
N ASP A 444 2.57 -14.87 0.92
CA ASP A 444 3.26 -14.74 2.19
C ASP A 444 3.18 -16.03 3.00
N MET A 445 4.28 -16.34 3.68
CA MET A 445 4.45 -17.50 4.53
C MET A 445 5.73 -17.37 5.39
N PRO A 446 5.79 -17.98 6.58
CA PRO A 446 4.77 -18.84 7.15
C PRO A 446 3.69 -18.10 7.94
N ALA A 447 3.88 -16.82 8.29
CA ALA A 447 2.81 -15.96 8.81
C ALA A 447 2.02 -15.33 7.65
N HIS A 448 1.06 -14.45 7.96
CA HIS A 448 0.27 -13.73 6.94
C HIS A 448 -0.38 -14.68 5.94
N ALA A 449 -0.83 -15.86 6.40
CA ALA A 449 -1.29 -16.93 5.52
C ALA A 449 -2.70 -17.42 5.85
N ARG A 450 -3.47 -16.67 6.66
CA ARG A 450 -4.82 -17.08 7.08
C ARG A 450 -5.75 -17.40 5.91
N ALA A 451 -5.71 -16.65 4.80
CA ALA A 451 -6.56 -16.95 3.66
C ALA A 451 -6.26 -18.33 3.07
N ALA A 452 -4.98 -18.69 2.97
CA ALA A 452 -4.56 -20.02 2.52
C ALA A 452 -4.95 -21.10 3.53
N VAL A 453 -4.66 -20.89 4.82
CA VAL A 453 -4.98 -21.84 5.89
C VAL A 453 -6.48 -22.13 5.95
N MET A 454 -7.32 -21.09 6.01
CA MET A 454 -8.77 -21.26 6.09
C MET A 454 -9.36 -21.88 4.82
N SER A 455 -8.83 -21.55 3.63
CA SER A 455 -9.23 -22.20 2.39
C SER A 455 -8.91 -23.69 2.38
N MET A 456 -7.74 -24.08 2.91
CA MET A 456 -7.35 -25.48 3.00
C MET A 456 -8.11 -26.23 4.11
N GLU A 457 -8.54 -25.57 5.18
CA GLU A 457 -9.47 -26.16 6.16
C GLU A 457 -10.89 -26.37 5.56
N ALA A 458 -11.39 -25.43 4.76
CA ALA A 458 -12.65 -25.63 4.03
C ALA A 458 -12.55 -26.78 3.01
N ARG A 459 -11.39 -26.89 2.33
CA ARG A 459 -11.07 -28.04 1.47
C ARG A 459 -11.06 -29.35 2.25
N TYR A 460 -10.40 -29.38 3.40
CA TYR A 460 -10.34 -30.54 4.28
C TYR A 460 -11.76 -31.01 4.64
N GLN A 461 -12.59 -30.11 5.15
CA GLN A 461 -13.96 -30.43 5.56
C GLN A 461 -14.80 -30.98 4.39
N LYS A 462 -14.75 -30.31 3.25
CA LYS A 462 -15.43 -30.73 2.02
C LYS A 462 -15.10 -32.17 1.61
N TYR A 463 -13.81 -32.55 1.60
CA TYR A 463 -13.42 -33.91 1.20
C TYR A 463 -13.63 -34.94 2.31
N MET A 464 -13.56 -34.55 3.58
CA MET A 464 -13.98 -35.41 4.69
C MET A 464 -15.46 -35.78 4.61
N ASP A 465 -16.34 -34.81 4.29
CA ASP A 465 -17.77 -35.07 4.10
C ASP A 465 -18.06 -35.98 2.90
N LEU A 466 -17.17 -35.99 1.90
CA LEU A 466 -17.21 -36.91 0.76
C LEU A 466 -16.55 -38.27 1.05
N GLY A 467 -15.92 -38.45 2.21
CA GLY A 467 -15.20 -39.66 2.59
C GLY A 467 -13.84 -39.85 1.91
N ASP A 468 -13.27 -38.79 1.31
CA ASP A 468 -11.97 -38.80 0.61
C ASP A 468 -10.87 -38.21 1.51
N VAL A 469 -10.42 -39.02 2.47
CA VAL A 469 -9.45 -38.59 3.50
C VAL A 469 -8.09 -38.21 2.90
N GLU A 470 -7.63 -38.93 1.87
CA GLU A 470 -6.35 -38.64 1.22
C GLU A 470 -6.35 -37.23 0.61
N LYS A 471 -7.42 -36.89 -0.11
CA LYS A 471 -7.56 -35.57 -0.73
C LYS A 471 -7.82 -34.45 0.27
N ALA A 472 -8.46 -34.77 1.41
CA ALA A 472 -8.67 -33.83 2.50
C ALA A 472 -7.34 -33.42 3.15
N GLU A 473 -6.45 -34.38 3.43
CA GLU A 473 -5.19 -34.14 4.14
C GLU A 473 -4.07 -33.60 3.23
N GLN A 474 -4.12 -33.87 1.92
CA GLN A 474 -3.04 -33.61 0.95
C GLN A 474 -2.41 -32.20 1.04
N TYR A 475 -3.22 -31.18 1.29
CA TYR A 475 -2.79 -29.78 1.30
C TYR A 475 -3.17 -29.04 2.58
N ARG A 476 -3.43 -29.78 3.67
CA ARG A 476 -3.81 -29.17 4.95
C ARG A 476 -2.62 -28.40 5.54
N LEU A 477 -2.85 -27.16 5.99
CA LEU A 477 -1.77 -26.25 6.42
C LEU A 477 -1.69 -26.07 7.93
N LEU A 478 -2.70 -26.52 8.66
CA LEU A 478 -2.79 -26.43 10.10
C LEU A 478 -2.59 -27.81 10.73
N ASP A 479 -1.78 -27.87 11.78
CA ASP A 479 -1.74 -29.05 12.66
C ASP A 479 -2.93 -29.00 13.62
N PRO A 480 -3.91 -29.92 13.51
CA PRO A 480 -5.11 -29.88 14.34
C PRO A 480 -4.84 -30.11 15.84
N GLN A 481 -3.64 -30.58 16.20
CA GLN A 481 -3.21 -30.78 17.59
C GLN A 481 -2.36 -29.63 18.12
N ASP A 482 -2.11 -28.58 17.33
CA ASP A 482 -1.39 -27.40 17.79
C ASP A 482 -2.27 -26.53 18.71
N GLU A 483 -1.83 -26.41 19.97
CA GLU A 483 -2.47 -25.60 21.02
C GLU A 483 -1.73 -24.27 21.27
N SER A 484 -0.83 -23.85 20.38
CA SER A 484 -0.11 -22.59 20.53
C SER A 484 -1.07 -21.40 20.64
N ASN A 485 -0.83 -20.56 21.64
CA ASN A 485 -1.57 -19.33 21.87
C ASN A 485 -0.68 -18.19 21.39
N VAL A 486 -1.06 -17.61 20.27
CA VAL A 486 -0.28 -16.63 19.51
C VAL A 486 -1.22 -15.53 19.06
N THR A 487 -0.76 -14.29 19.13
CA THR A 487 -1.42 -13.14 18.51
C THR A 487 -0.48 -12.55 17.46
N THR A 488 -0.97 -12.38 16.22
CA THR A 488 -0.21 -11.71 15.14
C THR A 488 -0.28 -10.19 15.28
N VAL A 489 0.45 -9.47 14.43
CA VAL A 489 0.45 -8.00 14.42
C VAL A 489 -0.92 -7.42 14.11
N GLN A 490 -1.69 -8.08 13.25
CA GLN A 490 -3.05 -7.72 12.86
C GLN A 490 -4.10 -8.39 13.76
N PHE A 491 -3.68 -8.99 14.88
CA PHE A 491 -4.56 -9.62 15.88
C PHE A 491 -5.31 -10.87 15.39
N TYR A 492 -4.72 -11.62 14.46
CA TYR A 492 -5.11 -13.00 14.20
C TYR A 492 -4.48 -13.95 15.21
N ASN A 493 -4.95 -15.20 15.20
CA ASN A 493 -4.42 -16.28 16.02
C ASN A 493 -3.55 -17.23 15.19
N ARG A 494 -3.26 -18.43 15.72
CA ARG A 494 -2.47 -19.47 15.03
C ARG A 494 -2.95 -19.85 13.61
N GLN A 495 -4.19 -19.55 13.24
CA GLN A 495 -4.70 -19.76 11.88
C GLN A 495 -4.08 -18.83 10.83
N SER A 496 -3.37 -17.78 11.24
CA SER A 496 -2.56 -16.93 10.34
C SER A 496 -1.25 -17.60 9.91
N PHE A 497 -0.96 -18.78 10.45
CA PHE A 497 0.33 -19.43 10.27
C PHE A 497 0.21 -20.76 9.51
N ILE A 498 0.96 -20.90 8.41
CA ILE A 498 1.22 -22.20 7.79
C ILE A 498 2.17 -22.97 8.70
N ASN A 499 1.77 -24.16 9.14
CA ASN A 499 2.66 -24.99 9.94
C ASN A 499 3.83 -25.49 9.05
N PRO A 500 5.09 -25.09 9.33
CA PRO A 500 6.23 -25.39 8.46
C PRO A 500 6.73 -26.83 8.60
N CYS A 501 6.19 -27.59 9.56
CA CYS A 501 6.63 -28.93 9.90
C CYS A 501 5.80 -30.03 9.24
N LEU A 502 4.74 -29.66 8.51
CA LEU A 502 3.86 -30.59 7.81
C LEU A 502 4.35 -30.85 6.39
N GLU A 503 4.34 -32.13 6.01
CA GLU A 503 4.58 -32.54 4.61
C GLU A 503 3.54 -31.94 3.64
N SER A 504 2.28 -31.82 4.08
CA SER A 504 1.20 -31.20 3.32
C SER A 504 1.44 -29.72 3.03
N SER A 505 2.12 -28.99 3.92
CA SER A 505 2.54 -27.60 3.69
C SER A 505 3.58 -27.52 2.56
N THR A 506 4.59 -28.40 2.57
CA THR A 506 5.58 -28.50 1.48
C THR A 506 4.90 -28.85 0.14
N GLN A 507 3.95 -29.79 0.15
CA GLN A 507 3.19 -30.15 -1.05
C GLN A 507 2.33 -29.00 -1.57
N PHE A 508 1.70 -28.23 -0.69
CA PHE A 508 0.94 -27.04 -1.04
C PHE A 508 1.82 -25.98 -1.70
N VAL A 509 2.95 -25.62 -1.06
CA VAL A 509 3.87 -24.61 -1.61
C VAL A 509 4.40 -25.05 -2.98
N ASN A 510 4.83 -26.31 -3.11
CA ASN A 510 5.30 -26.83 -4.40
C ASN A 510 4.20 -26.78 -5.48
N LYS A 511 2.94 -27.06 -5.10
CA LYS A 511 1.80 -26.98 -6.01
C LYS A 511 1.58 -25.54 -6.49
N VAL A 512 1.58 -24.56 -5.58
CA VAL A 512 1.41 -23.14 -5.94
C VAL A 512 2.55 -22.67 -6.86
N ILE A 513 3.81 -22.94 -6.49
CA ILE A 513 4.98 -22.59 -7.32
C ILE A 513 4.85 -23.20 -8.72
N THR A 514 4.47 -24.48 -8.81
CA THR A 514 4.31 -25.19 -10.09
C THR A 514 3.27 -24.52 -10.98
N GLU A 515 2.10 -24.17 -10.44
CA GLU A 515 1.03 -23.53 -11.21
C GLU A 515 1.40 -22.11 -11.65
N VAL A 516 1.97 -21.29 -10.75
CA VAL A 516 2.42 -19.93 -11.08
C VAL A 516 3.52 -19.97 -12.14
N LYS A 517 4.50 -20.86 -11.98
CA LYS A 517 5.55 -21.07 -12.98
C LYS A 517 4.97 -21.43 -14.35
N SER A 518 3.94 -22.28 -14.41
CA SER A 518 3.29 -22.63 -15.67
C SER A 518 2.66 -21.43 -16.37
N MET A 519 2.08 -20.49 -15.62
CA MET A 519 1.51 -19.24 -16.16
C MET A 519 2.61 -18.33 -16.72
N HIS A 520 3.73 -18.23 -16.00
CA HIS A 520 4.93 -17.53 -16.46
C HIS A 520 5.52 -18.12 -17.74
N GLU A 521 5.61 -19.45 -17.84
CA GLU A 521 6.05 -20.15 -19.05
C GLU A 521 5.11 -19.89 -20.24
N GLU A 522 3.79 -19.92 -20.01
CA GLU A 522 2.78 -19.63 -21.04
C GLU A 522 2.85 -18.18 -21.56
N ALA A 523 3.06 -17.22 -20.67
CA ALA A 523 3.29 -15.81 -21.04
C ALA A 523 4.66 -15.58 -21.74
N GLY A 524 5.51 -16.60 -21.78
CA GLY A 524 6.89 -16.49 -22.26
C GLY A 524 7.73 -15.55 -21.40
N MET A 525 7.42 -15.45 -20.12
CA MET A 525 8.10 -14.62 -19.12
C MET A 525 8.52 -15.54 -17.96
N PRO A 526 9.59 -16.35 -18.14
CA PRO A 526 9.95 -17.38 -17.18
C PRO A 526 10.06 -16.85 -15.75
N LEU A 527 9.55 -17.61 -14.79
CA LEU A 527 9.63 -17.27 -13.37
C LEU A 527 11.09 -17.39 -12.90
N THR A 528 11.78 -16.26 -12.81
CA THR A 528 13.18 -16.18 -12.36
C THR A 528 13.31 -15.87 -10.88
N GLN A 529 12.26 -15.33 -10.28
CA GLN A 529 12.24 -14.88 -8.92
C GLN A 529 10.92 -15.21 -8.23
N TRP A 530 10.99 -15.62 -6.98
CA TRP A 530 9.85 -15.84 -6.09
C TRP A 530 10.04 -15.05 -4.80
N HIS A 531 9.00 -14.36 -4.34
CA HIS A 531 8.98 -13.75 -3.02
C HIS A 531 8.25 -14.67 -2.03
N PHE A 532 8.94 -15.03 -0.97
CA PHE A 532 8.45 -15.89 0.10
C PHE A 532 7.59 -15.13 1.12
N GLY A 533 7.71 -13.80 1.15
CA GLY A 533 7.20 -12.99 2.25
C GLY A 533 8.10 -13.18 3.46
N GLY A 534 7.57 -13.76 4.54
CA GLY A 534 8.34 -14.19 5.70
C GLY A 534 8.41 -13.15 6.81
N ASP A 535 7.70 -12.04 6.68
CA ASP A 535 7.60 -11.04 7.73
C ASP A 535 6.74 -11.50 8.91
N GLU A 536 7.06 -10.93 10.05
CA GLU A 536 6.28 -10.89 11.28
C GLU A 536 5.80 -12.24 11.84
N ALA A 537 6.53 -13.33 11.55
CA ALA A 537 6.30 -14.65 12.13
C ALA A 537 6.65 -14.71 13.64
N LYS A 538 5.89 -14.00 14.47
CA LYS A 538 6.10 -13.80 15.90
C LYS A 538 4.77 -13.71 16.65
N ASN A 539 4.80 -13.92 17.97
CA ASN A 539 3.70 -13.54 18.86
C ASN A 539 3.97 -12.13 19.40
N ILE A 540 3.12 -11.15 19.07
CA ILE A 540 3.32 -9.76 19.51
C ILE A 540 3.25 -9.60 21.02
N LYS A 541 2.54 -10.49 21.72
CA LYS A 541 2.43 -10.47 23.18
C LYS A 541 3.75 -10.80 23.89
N LEU A 542 4.72 -11.39 23.19
CA LEU A 542 6.08 -11.60 23.68
C LEU A 542 7.02 -10.40 23.40
N GLY A 543 6.47 -9.30 22.86
CA GLY A 543 7.21 -8.08 22.52
C GLY A 543 7.59 -7.21 23.73
N ASN A 544 8.46 -6.23 23.49
CA ASN A 544 9.07 -5.41 24.54
C ASN A 544 8.10 -4.47 25.27
N GLY A 545 6.96 -4.12 24.67
CA GLY A 545 5.96 -3.26 25.31
C GLY A 545 5.04 -3.99 26.30
N PHE A 546 5.24 -5.29 26.51
CA PHE A 546 4.57 -6.09 27.54
C PHE A 546 5.52 -6.53 28.66
N GLN A 547 4.95 -6.91 29.81
CA GLN A 547 5.61 -7.56 30.94
C GLN A 547 4.70 -8.61 31.58
N ASP A 548 5.28 -9.54 32.35
CA ASP A 548 4.47 -10.51 33.10
C ASP A 548 3.70 -9.82 34.25
N ILE A 549 2.45 -10.22 34.45
CA ILE A 549 1.56 -9.68 35.47
C ILE A 549 2.03 -9.98 36.91
N ASN A 550 2.89 -10.99 37.09
CA ASN A 550 3.46 -11.33 38.38
C ASN A 550 4.77 -10.59 38.68
N ASP A 551 5.35 -9.90 37.69
CA ASP A 551 6.54 -9.08 37.88
C ASP A 551 6.19 -7.72 38.52
N ALA A 552 7.20 -7.06 39.09
CA ALA A 552 7.04 -5.69 39.58
C ALA A 552 6.69 -4.76 38.40
N PRO A 553 5.59 -3.97 38.48
CA PRO A 553 5.16 -3.12 37.37
C PRO A 553 6.24 -2.14 36.90
N GLN A 554 6.65 -2.25 35.64
CA GLN A 554 7.48 -1.29 34.94
C GLN A 554 6.60 -0.22 34.25
N VAL A 555 7.08 1.03 34.27
CA VAL A 555 6.43 2.14 33.58
C VAL A 555 6.46 1.87 32.08
N GLY A 556 5.35 2.16 31.39
CA GLY A 556 5.26 2.03 29.94
C GLY A 556 5.17 0.60 29.42
N LYS A 557 4.74 -0.37 30.25
CA LYS A 557 4.53 -1.76 29.83
C LYS A 557 3.15 -2.29 30.19
N GLY A 558 2.48 -2.91 29.22
CA GLY A 558 1.22 -3.63 29.42
C GLY A 558 1.43 -4.89 30.27
N GLN A 559 0.56 -5.13 31.25
CA GLN A 559 0.68 -6.25 32.20
C GLN A 559 -0.17 -7.44 31.73
N ILE A 560 0.46 -8.52 31.29
CA ILE A 560 -0.22 -9.73 30.78
C ILE A 560 0.31 -10.99 31.43
N ASP A 561 -0.43 -12.09 31.35
CA ASP A 561 0.03 -13.39 31.83
C ASP A 561 0.88 -14.06 30.75
N LEU A 562 2.19 -13.82 30.77
CA LEU A 562 3.10 -14.31 29.73
C LEU A 562 3.23 -15.84 29.77
N SER A 563 2.86 -16.49 30.89
CA SER A 563 2.86 -17.96 30.99
C SER A 563 1.85 -18.64 30.06
N LYS A 564 0.89 -17.89 29.51
CA LYS A 564 -0.10 -18.36 28.54
C LYS A 564 0.27 -18.05 27.10
N GLU A 565 1.31 -17.26 26.86
CA GLU A 565 1.72 -16.81 25.54
C GLU A 565 2.81 -17.74 25.01
N HIS A 566 2.66 -18.17 23.76
CA HIS A 566 3.57 -19.12 23.12
C HIS A 566 4.23 -18.49 21.90
N LYS A 567 5.38 -19.01 21.48
CA LYS A 567 5.93 -18.74 20.15
C LYS A 567 5.08 -19.48 19.08
N PRO A 568 5.07 -19.03 17.81
CA PRO A 568 4.45 -19.78 16.72
C PRO A 568 4.91 -21.25 16.71
N TYR A 569 3.95 -22.18 16.59
CA TYR A 569 4.14 -23.65 16.55
C TYR A 569 4.74 -24.31 17.81
N GLU A 570 4.96 -23.58 18.91
CA GLU A 570 5.57 -24.12 20.14
C GLU A 570 4.86 -25.37 20.70
N LYS A 571 3.54 -25.49 20.50
CA LYS A 571 2.75 -26.64 20.95
C LYS A 571 2.36 -27.60 19.82
N SER A 572 2.85 -27.41 18.59
CA SER A 572 2.61 -28.36 17.50
C SER A 572 3.41 -29.64 17.72
N PRO A 573 2.76 -30.82 17.85
CA PRO A 573 3.47 -32.10 17.97
C PRO A 573 4.37 -32.40 16.77
N GLN A 574 4.01 -31.96 15.56
CA GLN A 574 4.81 -32.17 14.36
C GLN A 574 6.12 -31.37 14.40
N CYS A 575 6.07 -30.11 14.85
CA CYS A 575 7.27 -29.31 15.03
C CYS A 575 8.15 -29.79 16.19
N LEU A 576 7.55 -30.18 17.31
CA LEU A 576 8.27 -30.77 18.44
C LEU A 576 9.01 -32.04 18.03
N ALA A 577 8.39 -32.91 17.22
CA ALA A 577 9.04 -34.12 16.72
C ALA A 577 10.27 -33.82 15.85
N LYS A 578 10.21 -32.78 14.99
CA LYS A 578 11.37 -32.35 14.18
C LYS A 578 12.50 -31.80 15.05
N ILE A 579 12.17 -31.04 16.09
CA ILE A 579 13.17 -30.54 17.06
C ILE A 579 13.80 -31.71 17.83
N GLU A 580 12.99 -32.64 18.36
CA GLU A 580 13.48 -33.82 19.10
C GLU A 580 14.37 -34.74 18.25
N SER A 581 14.08 -34.84 16.95
CA SER A 581 14.90 -35.62 16.01
C SER A 581 16.24 -34.95 15.64
N GLY A 582 16.40 -33.65 15.93
CA GLY A 582 17.54 -32.85 15.54
C GLY A 582 17.51 -32.34 14.09
N GLU A 583 16.38 -32.46 13.39
CA GLU A 583 16.18 -31.89 12.05
C GLU A 583 16.13 -30.35 12.10
N ILE A 584 15.53 -29.81 13.18
CA ILE A 584 15.45 -28.37 13.46
C ILE A 584 16.12 -28.13 14.80
N GLU A 585 17.03 -27.16 14.87
CA GLU A 585 17.88 -26.98 16.06
C GLU A 585 17.09 -26.64 17.32
N ASN A 586 16.13 -25.70 17.20
CA ASN A 586 15.34 -25.19 18.31
C ASN A 586 14.10 -24.41 17.80
N GLN A 587 13.32 -23.88 18.73
CA GLN A 587 12.10 -23.11 18.43
C GLN A 587 12.35 -21.87 17.58
N ASP A 588 13.49 -21.18 17.73
CA ASP A 588 13.78 -19.97 16.96
C ASP A 588 14.17 -20.32 15.52
N ALA A 589 14.85 -21.45 15.32
CA ALA A 589 15.20 -21.97 13.99
C ALA A 589 13.96 -22.34 13.15
N LEU A 590 12.80 -22.61 13.76
CA LEU A 590 11.54 -22.86 13.02
C LEU A 590 11.15 -21.69 12.11
N LEU A 591 11.44 -20.46 12.55
CA LEU A 591 11.03 -19.25 11.82
C LEU A 591 11.74 -19.13 10.47
N SER A 592 13.00 -19.56 10.39
CA SER A 592 13.79 -19.53 9.15
C SER A 592 13.93 -20.89 8.46
N TYR A 593 13.59 -22.00 9.13
CA TYR A 593 13.60 -23.34 8.54
C TYR A 593 12.73 -23.39 7.27
N PHE A 594 11.53 -22.81 7.32
CA PHE A 594 10.63 -22.86 6.18
C PHE A 594 11.16 -22.08 4.97
N ALA A 595 11.82 -20.94 5.19
CA ALA A 595 12.49 -20.19 4.12
C ALA A 595 13.57 -21.05 3.42
N ILE A 596 14.35 -21.81 4.20
CA ILE A 596 15.35 -22.74 3.66
C ILE A 596 14.68 -23.84 2.82
N GLU A 597 13.62 -24.48 3.32
CA GLU A 597 12.91 -25.53 2.58
C GLU A 597 12.26 -24.99 1.29
N VAL A 598 11.62 -23.81 1.34
CA VAL A 598 11.04 -23.20 0.13
C VAL A 598 12.12 -22.83 -0.87
N SER A 599 13.30 -22.37 -0.44
CA SER A 599 14.42 -22.10 -1.36
C SER A 599 14.86 -23.37 -2.11
N LYS A 600 14.81 -24.55 -1.48
CA LYS A 600 15.10 -25.83 -2.13
C LYS A 600 14.06 -26.18 -3.19
N LEU A 601 12.77 -26.02 -2.86
CA LEU A 601 11.67 -26.23 -3.81
C LEU A 601 11.83 -25.32 -5.04
N LEU A 602 12.17 -24.05 -4.84
CA LEU A 602 12.43 -23.12 -5.94
C LEU A 602 13.59 -23.57 -6.82
N LYS A 603 14.69 -24.02 -6.20
CA LYS A 603 15.85 -24.55 -6.94
C LYS A 603 15.49 -25.78 -7.76
N GLU A 604 14.74 -26.72 -7.20
CA GLU A 604 14.23 -27.91 -7.92
C GLU A 604 13.32 -27.52 -9.10
N GLN A 605 12.56 -26.45 -8.94
CA GLN A 605 11.71 -25.86 -9.98
C GLN A 605 12.48 -24.95 -10.96
N ASN A 606 13.81 -24.84 -10.86
CA ASN A 606 14.65 -23.96 -11.69
C ASN A 606 14.29 -22.45 -11.59
N VAL A 607 13.76 -22.02 -10.45
CA VAL A 607 13.65 -20.59 -10.10
C VAL A 607 14.97 -20.18 -9.45
N SER A 608 15.67 -19.20 -10.03
CA SER A 608 17.06 -18.90 -9.66
C SER A 608 17.20 -17.94 -8.48
N THR A 609 16.12 -17.27 -8.06
CA THR A 609 16.17 -16.23 -7.03
C THR A 609 15.07 -16.41 -6.00
N PHE A 610 15.47 -16.51 -4.73
CA PHE A 610 14.60 -16.38 -3.56
C PHE A 610 14.62 -14.92 -3.08
N GLN A 611 13.47 -14.34 -2.75
CA GLN A 611 13.37 -13.04 -2.07
C GLN A 611 12.45 -13.15 -0.85
N ALA A 612 12.74 -12.39 0.21
CA ALA A 612 11.91 -12.32 1.40
C ALA A 612 12.03 -10.94 2.08
N TRP A 613 11.10 -10.63 2.98
CA TRP A 613 11.29 -9.61 4.00
C TRP A 613 12.38 -10.06 4.98
N GLN A 614 13.20 -9.10 5.43
CA GLN A 614 14.45 -9.36 6.18
C GLN A 614 14.28 -10.27 7.41
N ASP A 615 13.15 -10.21 8.09
CA ASP A 615 12.90 -10.85 9.37
C ASP A 615 12.60 -12.34 9.25
N GLY A 616 12.07 -12.79 8.10
CA GLY A 616 11.97 -14.22 7.78
C GLY A 616 13.32 -14.92 7.68
N LEU A 617 14.39 -14.15 7.45
CA LEU A 617 15.76 -14.64 7.33
C LEU A 617 16.61 -14.35 8.58
N LYS A 618 16.01 -13.84 9.66
CA LYS A 618 16.74 -13.40 10.87
C LYS A 618 17.65 -14.46 11.48
N TYR A 619 17.28 -15.75 11.38
CA TYR A 619 18.04 -16.87 11.93
C TYR A 619 18.82 -17.64 10.87
N VAL A 620 18.91 -17.11 9.63
CA VAL A 620 19.75 -17.63 8.58
C VAL A 620 21.11 -16.97 8.66
N GLU A 621 22.18 -17.78 8.72
CA GLU A 621 23.55 -17.27 8.90
C GLU A 621 23.99 -16.32 7.78
N ASN A 622 23.73 -16.67 6.53
CA ASN A 622 24.07 -15.90 5.33
C ASN A 622 23.35 -16.47 4.10
N SER A 623 23.53 -15.83 2.94
CA SER A 623 22.87 -16.23 1.70
C SER A 623 23.16 -17.67 1.25
N ASP A 624 24.31 -18.26 1.64
CA ASP A 624 24.73 -19.60 1.20
C ASP A 624 23.87 -20.72 1.81
N ALA A 625 23.11 -20.41 2.86
CA ALA A 625 22.17 -21.36 3.47
C ALA A 625 20.91 -21.58 2.62
N LEU A 626 20.62 -20.71 1.65
CA LEU A 626 19.49 -20.83 0.73
C LEU A 626 19.94 -21.51 -0.57
N ALA A 627 19.08 -22.35 -1.13
CA ALA A 627 19.46 -23.22 -2.25
C ALA A 627 19.46 -22.54 -3.64
N THR A 628 18.84 -21.36 -3.77
CA THR A 628 18.75 -20.60 -5.02
C THR A 628 20.09 -19.95 -5.39
N ASP A 629 20.28 -19.59 -6.65
CA ASP A 629 21.55 -18.98 -7.12
C ASP A 629 21.74 -17.56 -6.58
N ASN A 630 20.64 -16.87 -6.28
CA ASN A 630 20.63 -15.54 -5.69
C ASN A 630 19.61 -15.51 -4.54
N THR A 631 19.93 -14.72 -3.51
CA THR A 631 19.01 -14.43 -2.40
C THR A 631 18.88 -12.92 -2.25
N ARG A 632 17.67 -12.41 -2.40
CA ARG A 632 17.32 -11.00 -2.27
C ARG A 632 16.58 -10.76 -0.96
N VAL A 633 16.74 -9.56 -0.41
CA VAL A 633 16.08 -9.19 0.85
C VAL A 633 15.48 -7.81 0.74
N ASN A 634 14.18 -7.68 1.03
CA ASN A 634 13.56 -6.39 1.28
C ASN A 634 13.92 -5.93 2.69
N LEU A 635 14.80 -4.92 2.78
CA LEU A 635 15.12 -4.28 4.06
C LEU A 635 14.06 -3.22 4.37
N TRP A 636 13.27 -3.45 5.41
CA TRP A 636 12.14 -2.62 5.82
C TRP A 636 12.30 -2.02 7.23
N ASP A 637 13.50 -2.06 7.81
CA ASP A 637 13.81 -1.26 9.00
C ASP A 637 13.67 0.25 8.70
N THR A 638 13.20 1.03 9.68
CA THR A 638 13.26 2.51 9.59
C THR A 638 14.70 3.01 9.73
N VAL A 639 15.04 4.09 9.04
CA VAL A 639 16.40 4.67 9.10
C VAL A 639 16.73 5.12 10.53
N PHE A 640 15.79 5.76 11.22
CA PHE A 640 16.00 6.26 12.60
C PHE A 640 16.09 5.15 13.66
N TRP A 641 15.74 3.90 13.34
CA TRP A 641 15.93 2.72 14.21
C TRP A 641 16.97 1.72 13.69
N GLY A 642 17.95 2.18 12.91
CA GLY A 642 19.17 1.40 12.67
C GLY A 642 19.27 0.66 11.35
N ALA A 643 18.42 0.98 10.36
CA ALA A 643 18.49 0.38 9.02
C ALA A 643 19.88 0.47 8.36
N THR A 644 20.70 1.46 8.72
CA THR A 644 22.06 1.61 8.17
C THR A 644 22.93 0.37 8.39
N ASP A 645 23.09 -0.06 9.64
CA ASP A 645 23.97 -1.20 9.94
C ASP A 645 23.29 -2.52 9.56
N ALA A 646 21.97 -2.61 9.65
CA ALA A 646 21.22 -3.75 9.13
C ALA A 646 21.45 -3.95 7.62
N SER A 647 21.39 -2.87 6.83
CA SER A 647 21.68 -2.90 5.39
C SER A 647 23.10 -3.38 5.11
N SER A 648 24.10 -2.80 5.77
CA SER A 648 25.50 -3.17 5.56
C SER A 648 25.79 -4.61 5.98
N GLN A 649 25.16 -5.08 7.07
CA GLN A 649 25.28 -6.46 7.53
C GLN A 649 24.71 -7.44 6.50
N LEU A 650 23.48 -7.21 6.01
CA LEU A 650 22.86 -8.06 4.99
C LEU A 650 23.69 -8.13 3.70
N VAL A 651 24.23 -7.01 3.23
CA VAL A 651 25.14 -7.01 2.07
C VAL A 651 26.39 -7.86 2.35
N ASN A 652 26.98 -7.72 3.54
CA ASN A 652 28.17 -8.48 3.93
C ASN A 652 27.90 -9.98 4.11
N ASP A 653 26.66 -10.35 4.45
CA ASP A 653 26.17 -11.72 4.54
C ASP A 653 25.75 -12.30 3.17
N GLY A 654 26.06 -11.60 2.07
CA GLY A 654 25.89 -12.09 0.69
C GLY A 654 24.52 -11.84 0.07
N TYR A 655 23.60 -11.18 0.78
CA TYR A 655 22.28 -10.87 0.25
C TYR A 655 22.30 -9.71 -0.75
N GLN A 656 21.47 -9.81 -1.79
CA GLN A 656 21.12 -8.69 -2.66
C GLN A 656 20.05 -7.83 -1.99
N VAL A 657 20.47 -6.76 -1.30
CA VAL A 657 19.57 -5.89 -0.53
C VAL A 657 18.74 -4.97 -1.44
N VAL A 658 17.41 -5.05 -1.30
CA VAL A 658 16.43 -4.14 -1.89
C VAL A 658 15.87 -3.26 -0.78
N LEU A 659 16.22 -1.98 -0.80
CA LEU A 659 15.77 -1.04 0.23
C LEU A 659 14.27 -0.77 0.11
N SER A 660 13.56 -0.90 1.23
CA SER A 660 12.09 -0.79 1.36
C SER A 660 11.72 -0.03 2.64
N ASN A 661 12.47 1.01 3.01
CA ASN A 661 12.38 1.67 4.32
C ASN A 661 11.04 2.42 4.50
N PRO A 662 10.20 2.03 5.48
CA PRO A 662 8.80 2.48 5.59
C PRO A 662 8.64 3.91 6.07
N ASP A 663 9.67 4.47 6.70
CA ASP A 663 9.72 5.88 7.06
C ASP A 663 9.93 6.81 5.86
N HIS A 664 10.23 6.26 4.67
CA HIS A 664 10.43 7.02 3.43
C HIS A 664 9.52 6.53 2.30
N ILE A 665 9.60 5.26 1.90
CA ILE A 665 9.06 4.77 0.61
C ILE A 665 7.87 3.81 0.73
N TYR A 666 7.20 3.80 1.89
CA TYR A 666 5.88 3.19 2.04
C TYR A 666 4.80 4.18 1.60
N LEU A 667 4.04 3.76 0.60
CA LEU A 667 2.99 4.51 -0.08
C LEU A 667 1.63 4.29 0.59
N ASP A 668 1.54 3.53 1.67
CA ASP A 668 0.38 3.44 2.56
C ASP A 668 0.45 4.48 3.70
N MET A 669 1.59 5.16 3.85
CA MET A 669 1.76 6.28 4.79
C MET A 669 1.09 7.56 4.24
N PRO A 670 0.66 8.51 5.09
CA PRO A 670 -0.06 9.69 4.63
C PRO A 670 0.90 10.62 3.89
N TYR A 671 0.39 11.42 2.96
CA TYR A 671 1.22 12.44 2.30
C TYR A 671 1.63 13.55 3.27
N GLU A 672 0.77 13.90 4.23
CA GLU A 672 1.01 14.99 5.16
C GLU A 672 0.27 14.75 6.48
N VAL A 673 0.62 15.52 7.51
CA VAL A 673 0.04 15.39 8.87
C VAL A 673 -1.28 16.16 8.94
N ASP A 674 -2.31 15.58 8.33
CA ASP A 674 -3.69 16.08 8.31
C ASP A 674 -4.63 14.91 8.57
N GLU A 675 -5.61 15.09 9.46
CA GLU A 675 -6.55 14.03 9.82
C GLU A 675 -7.40 13.54 8.64
N HIS A 676 -7.50 14.32 7.55
CA HIS A 676 -8.18 13.95 6.30
C HIS A 676 -7.28 13.18 5.32
N GLU A 677 -5.98 13.08 5.57
CA GLU A 677 -5.12 12.25 4.74
C GLU A 677 -5.32 10.76 5.07
N ARG A 678 -5.32 9.96 4.00
CA ARG A 678 -5.43 8.51 4.09
C ARG A 678 -4.08 7.90 4.42
N GLY A 679 -4.10 6.83 5.22
CA GLY A 679 -2.96 5.95 5.41
C GLY A 679 -2.80 5.43 6.82
N TYR A 680 -2.03 4.36 6.95
CA TYR A 680 -1.38 3.98 8.20
C TYR A 680 -0.20 4.89 8.49
N TYR A 681 0.41 4.77 9.67
CA TYR A 681 1.46 5.72 10.08
C TYR A 681 2.36 5.22 11.20
N TRP A 682 2.55 3.92 11.29
CA TRP A 682 3.34 3.30 12.34
C TRP A 682 4.83 3.71 12.25
N ALA A 683 5.36 3.90 11.02
CA ALA A 683 6.76 4.23 10.75
C ALA A 683 7.03 5.74 10.61
N THR A 684 6.08 6.52 10.10
CA THR A 684 6.21 7.97 9.95
C THR A 684 4.84 8.64 9.84
N ARG A 685 4.73 9.91 10.27
CA ARG A 685 3.46 10.66 10.17
C ARG A 685 3.16 11.20 8.78
N ALA A 686 4.17 11.38 7.95
CA ALA A 686 4.02 11.82 6.58
C ALA A 686 5.21 11.42 5.72
N SER A 687 4.91 11.01 4.48
CA SER A 687 5.89 10.86 3.41
C SER A 687 5.31 11.36 2.09
N ASP A 688 5.56 12.64 1.80
CA ASP A 688 5.17 13.29 0.56
C ASP A 688 6.17 13.01 -0.58
N THR A 689 5.87 13.54 -1.76
CA THR A 689 6.72 13.41 -2.94
C THR A 689 8.11 14.03 -2.73
N ARG A 690 8.23 15.09 -1.92
CA ARG A 690 9.53 15.73 -1.62
C ARG A 690 10.40 14.84 -0.73
N LYS A 691 9.83 14.29 0.34
CA LYS A 691 10.54 13.38 1.24
C LYS A 691 11.04 12.13 0.50
N MET A 692 10.21 11.54 -0.36
CA MET A 692 10.62 10.40 -1.19
C MET A 692 11.69 10.78 -2.22
N PHE A 693 11.64 11.98 -2.79
CA PHE A 693 12.66 12.47 -3.72
C PHE A 693 14.01 12.70 -3.01
N SER A 694 13.98 13.20 -1.79
CA SER A 694 15.15 13.50 -0.96
C SER A 694 15.77 12.27 -0.29
N TYR A 695 15.19 11.08 -0.47
CA TYR A 695 15.71 9.85 0.12
C TYR A 695 17.09 9.48 -0.45
N THR A 696 18.04 9.13 0.42
CA THR A 696 19.41 8.79 0.05
C THR A 696 19.71 7.29 0.25
N PRO A 697 19.36 6.41 -0.70
CA PRO A 697 19.39 4.96 -0.50
C PRO A 697 20.81 4.40 -0.30
N GLU A 698 21.83 4.91 -1.01
CA GLU A 698 23.21 4.41 -0.88
C GLU A 698 23.99 5.01 0.31
N ASN A 699 23.40 5.97 1.01
CA ASN A 699 23.98 6.60 2.19
C ASN A 699 22.87 6.89 3.21
N LEU A 700 22.33 5.80 3.80
CA LEU A 700 21.20 5.88 4.73
C LEU A 700 21.38 6.89 5.88
N PRO A 701 22.57 7.05 6.48
CA PRO A 701 22.79 8.06 7.52
C PRO A 701 22.47 9.49 7.09
N GLN A 702 22.73 9.84 5.82
CA GLN A 702 22.50 11.19 5.32
C GLN A 702 21.05 11.67 5.50
N ASN A 703 20.07 10.75 5.50
CA ASN A 703 18.67 11.08 5.73
C ASN A 703 18.42 11.77 7.10
N ALA A 704 19.30 11.62 8.10
CA ALA A 704 19.18 12.32 9.37
C ALA A 704 19.34 13.85 9.27
N GLU A 705 19.91 14.37 8.17
CA GLU A 705 19.89 15.79 7.83
C GLU A 705 18.60 16.22 7.12
N LEU A 706 17.90 15.29 6.47
CA LEU A 706 16.86 15.55 5.46
C LEU A 706 15.46 15.24 5.96
N ALA A 707 15.34 14.34 6.94
CA ALA A 707 14.10 13.85 7.48
C ALA A 707 14.09 13.90 9.01
N LYS A 708 12.87 13.88 9.56
CA LYS A 708 12.60 13.72 10.98
C LYS A 708 12.15 12.28 11.24
N ASP A 709 12.24 11.85 12.48
CA ASP A 709 11.67 10.56 12.89
C ASP A 709 10.14 10.60 12.93
N ARG A 710 9.51 9.51 13.37
CA ARG A 710 8.04 9.43 13.43
C ARG A 710 7.39 10.44 14.38
N ASN A 711 8.09 10.93 15.40
CA ASN A 711 7.59 11.93 16.35
C ASN A 711 7.79 13.37 15.82
N GLY A 712 8.45 13.55 14.67
CA GLY A 712 8.82 14.87 14.16
C GLY A 712 10.13 15.40 14.75
N ASP A 713 10.88 14.56 15.46
CA ASP A 713 12.14 14.92 16.10
C ASP A 713 13.33 14.77 15.16
N SER A 714 14.35 15.61 15.36
CA SER A 714 15.66 15.36 14.77
C SER A 714 16.26 14.11 15.39
N TYR A 715 16.91 13.28 14.57
CA TYR A 715 17.69 12.14 15.02
C TYR A 715 19.12 12.23 14.51
N THR A 716 19.97 11.35 15.04
CA THR A 716 21.34 11.16 14.60
C THR A 716 21.45 9.79 13.97
N ALA A 717 22.15 9.69 12.83
CA ALA A 717 22.44 8.43 12.18
C ALA A 717 23.93 8.33 11.82
N LYS A 718 24.45 7.10 11.92
CA LYS A 718 25.83 6.73 11.61
C LYS A 718 25.86 5.24 11.29
N GLY A 719 26.60 4.85 10.27
CA GLY A 719 26.91 3.44 10.00
C GLY A 719 28.27 3.08 10.55
N THR A 720 28.40 1.88 11.14
CA THR A 720 29.65 1.34 11.68
C THR A 720 30.26 0.28 10.77
N LEU A 721 29.47 -0.28 9.86
CA LEU A 721 29.90 -1.31 8.92
C LEU A 721 30.13 -0.74 7.52
N THR A 722 31.21 -1.16 6.85
CA THR A 722 31.40 -0.88 5.42
C THR A 722 30.80 -2.02 4.61
N PRO A 723 29.82 -1.76 3.73
CA PRO A 723 29.28 -2.79 2.86
C PRO A 723 30.32 -3.18 1.80
N ASN A 724 30.43 -4.48 1.50
CA ASN A 724 31.39 -5.02 0.54
C ASN A 724 30.97 -4.79 -0.94
N GLN A 725 29.71 -4.39 -1.18
CA GLN A 725 29.09 -4.07 -2.47
C GLN A 725 28.02 -2.97 -2.27
N PRO A 726 27.59 -2.26 -3.32
CA PRO A 726 26.39 -1.44 -3.27
C PRO A 726 25.13 -2.25 -3.01
N VAL A 727 24.07 -1.61 -2.50
CA VAL A 727 22.73 -2.21 -2.45
C VAL A 727 22.23 -2.53 -3.86
N TYR A 728 21.40 -3.56 -3.99
CA TYR A 728 20.94 -4.06 -5.29
C TYR A 728 19.88 -3.16 -5.94
N GLY A 729 19.07 -2.50 -5.12
CA GLY A 729 18.13 -1.49 -5.59
C GLY A 729 17.12 -1.03 -4.55
N LEU A 730 15.99 -0.54 -5.05
CA LEU A 730 14.95 0.15 -4.29
C LEU A 730 13.57 -0.43 -4.62
N SER A 731 12.70 -0.57 -3.63
CA SER A 731 11.29 -0.89 -3.85
C SER A 731 10.38 -0.01 -2.98
N ALA A 732 9.48 0.73 -3.61
CA ALA A 732 8.34 1.28 -2.86
C ALA A 732 7.33 0.17 -2.57
N ALA A 733 6.59 0.29 -1.47
CA ALA A 733 5.52 -0.64 -1.12
C ALA A 733 4.20 0.12 -0.93
N LEU A 734 3.11 -0.41 -1.46
CA LEU A 734 1.76 0.10 -1.24
C LEU A 734 0.93 -1.01 -0.61
N TRP A 735 0.91 -1.02 0.72
CA TRP A 735 0.01 -1.84 1.52
C TRP A 735 -1.42 -1.31 1.48
N SER A 736 -2.41 -2.18 1.65
CA SER A 736 -3.79 -1.87 1.25
C SER A 736 -4.82 -1.92 2.38
N GLU A 737 -4.45 -1.90 3.66
CA GLU A 737 -5.37 -1.99 4.80
C GLU A 737 -6.48 -0.92 4.74
N THR A 738 -6.07 0.32 4.48
CA THR A 738 -6.99 1.48 4.37
C THR A 738 -7.23 1.90 2.93
N ILE A 739 -6.76 1.16 1.93
CA ILE A 739 -6.83 1.52 0.51
C ILE A 739 -7.86 0.63 -0.18
N ARG A 740 -9.13 0.86 0.14
CA ARG A 740 -10.23 -0.04 -0.22
C ARG A 740 -10.70 0.06 -1.67
N THR A 741 -10.23 1.01 -2.46
CA THR A 741 -10.71 1.19 -3.84
C THR A 741 -9.57 1.52 -4.77
N ASP A 742 -9.74 1.23 -6.05
CA ASP A 742 -8.77 1.59 -7.10
C ASP A 742 -8.47 3.11 -7.14
N ALA A 743 -9.47 3.96 -6.90
CA ALA A 743 -9.24 5.41 -6.83
C ALA A 743 -8.39 5.82 -5.60
N GLN A 744 -8.55 5.12 -4.47
CA GLN A 744 -7.70 5.33 -3.28
C GLN A 744 -6.28 4.82 -3.54
N TYR A 745 -6.13 3.70 -4.25
CA TYR A 745 -4.83 3.19 -4.70
C TYR A 745 -4.10 4.22 -5.56
N GLU A 746 -4.78 4.75 -6.59
CA GLU A 746 -4.21 5.75 -7.49
C GLU A 746 -3.82 7.04 -6.75
N TYR A 747 -4.64 7.48 -5.78
CA TYR A 747 -4.34 8.62 -4.93
C TYR A 747 -3.07 8.39 -4.09
N MET A 748 -2.94 7.20 -3.50
CA MET A 748 -1.84 6.87 -2.60
C MET A 748 -0.54 6.56 -3.34
N ALA A 749 -0.59 5.99 -4.55
CA ALA A 749 0.61 5.74 -5.36
C ALA A 749 1.15 7.01 -6.02
N PHE A 750 0.27 7.84 -6.59
CA PHE A 750 0.69 8.92 -7.50
C PHE A 750 0.42 10.32 -6.93
N PRO A 751 1.39 11.25 -7.05
CA PRO A 751 2.58 11.18 -7.92
C PRO A 751 3.87 10.71 -7.25
N ARG A 752 3.84 10.37 -5.95
CA ARG A 752 5.08 10.11 -5.20
C ARG A 752 5.88 8.89 -5.67
N LEU A 753 5.26 7.89 -6.31
CA LEU A 753 5.98 6.81 -6.99
C LEU A 753 6.98 7.33 -8.05
N MET A 754 6.70 8.47 -8.70
CA MET A 754 7.61 9.09 -9.67
C MET A 754 8.90 9.57 -9.01
N ALA A 755 8.85 10.01 -7.75
CA ALA A 755 10.02 10.39 -6.98
C ALA A 755 10.89 9.17 -6.64
N VAL A 756 10.25 8.05 -6.31
CA VAL A 756 10.95 6.77 -6.11
C VAL A 756 11.60 6.31 -7.41
N ALA A 757 10.90 6.38 -8.54
CA ALA A 757 11.45 6.01 -9.85
C ALA A 757 12.66 6.88 -10.23
N GLU A 758 12.57 8.19 -10.00
CA GLU A 758 13.65 9.14 -10.17
C GLU A 758 14.86 8.77 -9.30
N ARG A 759 14.64 8.45 -8.01
CA ARG A 759 15.72 8.07 -7.09
C ARG A 759 16.25 6.66 -7.30
N ALA A 760 15.48 5.77 -7.92
CA ALA A 760 15.90 4.43 -8.31
C ALA A 760 16.69 4.40 -9.63
N TRP A 761 16.58 5.44 -10.46
CA TRP A 761 17.29 5.57 -11.74
C TRP A 761 18.52 6.46 -11.64
N ASN A 762 18.39 7.63 -11.01
CA ASN A 762 19.41 8.68 -10.97
C ASN A 762 20.00 8.83 -9.57
N LYS A 763 21.34 8.92 -9.49
CA LYS A 763 22.09 9.32 -8.29
C LYS A 763 22.41 10.81 -8.42
N ALA A 764 21.74 11.64 -7.62
CA ALA A 764 21.85 13.08 -7.73
C ALA A 764 23.16 13.63 -7.13
N GLU A 765 23.57 14.84 -7.53
CA GLU A 765 24.82 15.48 -7.06
C GLU A 765 24.84 15.70 -5.54
N TRP A 766 23.67 15.88 -4.92
CA TRP A 766 23.53 16.09 -3.48
C TRP A 766 23.53 14.78 -2.67
N GLU A 767 23.49 13.60 -3.32
CA GLU A 767 23.67 12.30 -2.66
C GLU A 767 25.16 12.06 -2.38
N LEU A 768 25.55 12.09 -1.12
CA LEU A 768 26.94 11.93 -0.71
C LEU A 768 27.34 10.46 -0.70
N GLU A 769 28.59 10.16 -1.04
CA GLU A 769 29.13 8.80 -0.89
C GLU A 769 29.16 8.37 0.57
N TYR A 770 28.75 7.13 0.83
CA TYR A 770 28.78 6.54 2.16
C TYR A 770 30.21 6.45 2.70
N GLN A 771 30.37 6.74 3.99
CA GLN A 771 31.61 6.57 4.73
C GLN A 771 31.29 6.04 6.14
N ALA A 772 31.91 4.91 6.50
CA ALA A 772 31.78 4.37 7.85
C ALA A 772 32.23 5.38 8.90
N ASP A 773 31.55 5.35 10.04
CA ASP A 773 31.75 6.23 11.20
C ASP A 773 31.49 7.72 10.96
N VAL A 774 30.99 8.12 9.78
CA VAL A 774 30.53 9.49 9.55
C VAL A 774 29.11 9.66 10.07
N GLU A 775 28.98 10.57 11.03
CA GLU A 775 27.71 10.93 11.64
C GLU A 775 26.99 12.05 10.88
N TYR A 776 25.68 11.91 10.79
CA TYR A 776 24.73 12.88 10.25
C TYR A 776 23.65 13.18 11.29
N SER A 777 23.23 14.44 11.36
CA SER A 777 22.10 14.93 12.16
C SER A 777 21.65 16.28 11.62
N SER A 778 20.55 16.84 12.14
CA SER A 778 20.08 18.16 11.71
C SER A 778 21.08 19.33 11.89
N THR A 779 22.24 19.12 12.52
CA THR A 779 23.27 20.14 12.73
C THR A 779 24.60 19.86 12.02
N THR A 780 24.74 18.75 11.28
CA THR A 780 26.02 18.41 10.63
C THR A 780 26.28 19.17 9.33
N GLU A 781 25.23 19.70 8.68
CA GLU A 781 25.30 20.57 7.50
C GLU A 781 26.20 20.04 6.35
N ARG A 782 26.25 18.71 6.17
CA ARG A 782 27.08 18.07 5.13
C ARG A 782 26.41 18.10 3.77
N THR A 783 25.09 18.01 3.73
CA THR A 783 24.30 18.03 2.50
C THR A 783 24.09 19.46 2.02
N SER A 784 24.36 19.71 0.74
CA SER A 784 24.09 21.01 0.12
C SER A 784 22.59 21.18 -0.12
N MET A 785 21.89 21.79 0.84
CA MET A 785 20.45 22.03 0.75
C MET A 785 20.05 22.90 -0.44
N ASN A 786 20.92 23.80 -0.91
CA ASN A 786 20.67 24.60 -2.10
C ASN A 786 20.63 23.75 -3.38
N ILE A 787 21.54 22.76 -3.51
CA ILE A 787 21.57 21.86 -4.68
C ILE A 787 20.35 20.93 -4.63
N LEU A 788 20.04 20.36 -3.46
CA LEU A 788 18.84 19.52 -3.28
C LEU A 788 17.55 20.29 -3.58
N THR A 789 17.41 21.51 -3.06
CA THR A 789 16.20 22.32 -3.25
C THR A 789 16.03 22.75 -4.70
N ASP A 790 17.13 23.02 -5.41
CA ASP A 790 17.09 23.34 -6.83
C ASP A 790 16.66 22.13 -7.67
N ASP A 791 17.25 20.97 -7.40
CA ASP A 791 16.91 19.72 -8.10
C ASP A 791 15.46 19.28 -7.82
N TRP A 792 15.01 19.40 -6.56
CA TRP A 792 13.61 19.20 -6.20
C TRP A 792 12.68 20.19 -6.93
N SER A 793 13.05 21.47 -6.98
CA SER A 793 12.27 22.50 -7.68
C SER A 793 12.13 22.22 -9.17
N ARG A 794 13.21 21.72 -9.81
CA ARG A 794 13.20 21.23 -11.20
C ARG A 794 12.25 20.04 -11.35
N PHE A 795 12.41 19.00 -10.54
CA PHE A 795 11.54 17.81 -10.57
C PHE A 795 10.05 18.16 -10.37
N ALA A 796 9.72 18.92 -9.32
CA ALA A 796 8.37 19.34 -8.99
C ALA A 796 7.73 20.22 -10.07
N SER A 797 8.55 21.06 -10.73
CA SER A 797 8.10 21.89 -11.86
C SER A 797 7.76 21.04 -13.09
N ILE A 798 8.55 20.00 -13.39
CA ILE A 798 8.24 19.05 -14.48
C ILE A 798 6.94 18.29 -14.18
N LEU A 799 6.73 17.86 -12.93
CA LEU A 799 5.47 17.24 -12.52
C LEU A 799 4.28 18.18 -12.75
N GLY A 800 4.33 19.39 -12.18
CA GLY A 800 3.22 20.36 -12.24
C GLY A 800 2.91 20.87 -13.65
N GLN A 801 3.91 20.97 -14.51
CA GLN A 801 3.74 21.50 -15.87
C GLN A 801 3.39 20.43 -16.90
N ARG A 802 3.80 19.16 -16.71
CA ARG A 802 3.75 18.14 -17.77
C ARG A 802 3.30 16.76 -17.31
N GLU A 803 3.97 16.15 -16.33
CA GLU A 803 3.77 14.72 -16.06
C GLU A 803 2.45 14.39 -15.35
N LEU A 804 1.94 15.31 -14.52
CA LEU A 804 0.61 15.14 -13.92
C LEU A 804 -0.51 15.16 -14.97
N ALA A 805 -0.35 15.93 -16.04
CA ALA A 805 -1.31 15.95 -17.14
C ALA A 805 -1.30 14.63 -17.92
N LYS A 806 -0.11 14.08 -18.22
CA LYS A 806 0.05 12.75 -18.83
C LYS A 806 -0.47 11.62 -17.97
N THR A 807 -0.42 11.79 -16.65
CA THR A 807 -1.01 10.85 -15.69
C THR A 807 -2.53 10.90 -15.76
N GLU A 808 -3.12 12.09 -15.84
CA GLU A 808 -4.56 12.28 -16.03
C GLU A 808 -5.05 11.72 -17.37
N MET A 809 -4.26 11.84 -18.45
CA MET A 809 -4.57 11.26 -19.77
C MET A 809 -4.63 9.73 -19.77
N ARG A 810 -4.01 9.07 -18.78
CA ARG A 810 -4.12 7.62 -18.54
C ARG A 810 -5.29 7.24 -17.62
N ASP A 811 -6.18 8.18 -17.32
CA ASP A 811 -7.33 7.97 -16.43
C ASP A 811 -6.90 7.54 -15.01
N ILE A 812 -5.82 8.13 -14.50
CA ILE A 812 -5.31 7.87 -13.14
C ILE A 812 -5.69 9.01 -12.19
N THR A 813 -6.31 8.64 -11.07
CA THR A 813 -6.83 9.54 -10.03
C THR A 813 -5.76 9.92 -9.01
N TYR A 814 -4.61 10.44 -9.46
CA TYR A 814 -3.50 10.85 -8.57
C TYR A 814 -3.90 11.92 -7.53
N ARG A 815 -3.17 12.01 -6.40
CA ARG A 815 -3.40 13.06 -5.39
C ARG A 815 -3.04 14.45 -5.92
N LEU A 816 -4.02 15.36 -5.91
CA LEU A 816 -3.76 16.80 -6.07
C LEU A 816 -3.39 17.42 -4.72
N PRO A 817 -2.24 18.12 -4.59
CA PRO A 817 -1.86 18.72 -3.32
C PRO A 817 -2.81 19.87 -2.97
N VAL A 818 -3.20 19.95 -1.70
CA VAL A 818 -3.88 21.13 -1.17
C VAL A 818 -2.90 22.31 -1.21
N PRO A 819 -3.29 23.49 -1.70
CA PRO A 819 -2.37 24.62 -1.77
C PRO A 819 -2.06 25.18 -0.38
N GLY A 820 -0.88 25.79 -0.27
CA GLY A 820 -0.58 26.70 0.83
C GLY A 820 -1.25 28.05 0.61
N GLY A 821 -1.72 28.68 1.68
CA GLY A 821 -2.37 29.99 1.65
C GLY A 821 -2.08 30.82 2.90
N LYS A 822 -1.85 32.13 2.71
CA LYS A 822 -1.69 33.12 3.80
C LYS A 822 -2.27 34.47 3.38
N ILE A 823 -2.97 35.17 4.28
CA ILE A 823 -3.50 36.51 4.00
C ILE A 823 -2.55 37.55 4.62
N LEU A 824 -1.87 38.34 3.78
CA LEU A 824 -0.93 39.37 4.19
C LEU A 824 -1.46 40.74 3.76
N GLN A 825 -1.66 41.65 4.72
CA GLN A 825 -2.14 43.01 4.46
C GLN A 825 -3.41 43.04 3.59
N GLY A 826 -4.36 42.14 3.86
CA GLY A 826 -5.63 42.03 3.13
C GLY A 826 -5.50 41.45 1.71
N LYS A 827 -4.38 40.81 1.37
CA LYS A 827 -4.19 40.10 0.10
C LYS A 827 -3.93 38.62 0.33
N LEU A 828 -4.52 37.78 -0.50
CA LEU A 828 -4.28 36.34 -0.48
C LEU A 828 -2.96 36.01 -1.20
N HIS A 829 -2.09 35.26 -0.53
CA HIS A 829 -0.89 34.64 -1.07
C HIS A 829 -1.10 33.14 -1.10
N MET A 830 -0.82 32.51 -2.24
CA MET A 830 -0.90 31.05 -2.39
C MET A 830 0.33 30.50 -3.10
N ASN A 831 0.67 29.26 -2.78
CA ASN A 831 1.68 28.44 -3.46
C ASN A 831 1.27 26.95 -3.45
N SER A 832 2.07 26.12 -4.10
CA SER A 832 1.85 24.67 -4.18
C SER A 832 3.19 23.95 -4.24
N GLN A 833 3.18 22.68 -3.80
CA GLN A 833 4.31 21.76 -3.91
C GLN A 833 4.71 21.50 -5.37
N PHE A 834 3.78 21.62 -6.32
CA PHE A 834 4.03 21.42 -7.75
C PHE A 834 3.78 22.73 -8.52
N PRO A 835 4.82 23.56 -8.72
CA PRO A 835 4.74 24.75 -9.56
C PRO A 835 4.26 24.38 -10.98
N GLY A 836 3.23 25.09 -11.46
CA GLY A 836 2.57 24.80 -12.74
C GLY A 836 1.10 24.38 -12.59
N LEU A 837 0.71 23.84 -11.44
CA LEU A 837 -0.71 23.57 -11.16
C LEU A 837 -1.52 24.87 -11.05
N SER A 838 -2.73 24.84 -11.60
CA SER A 838 -3.68 25.92 -11.43
C SER A 838 -4.21 25.94 -9.99
N LEU A 839 -4.26 27.13 -9.41
CA LEU A 839 -4.75 27.36 -8.06
C LEU A 839 -6.02 28.19 -8.12
N GLU A 840 -7.00 27.87 -7.27
CA GLU A 840 -8.25 28.60 -7.17
C GLU A 840 -8.57 28.98 -5.72
N TYR A 841 -9.33 30.07 -5.58
CA TYR A 841 -9.86 30.53 -4.30
C TYR A 841 -11.35 30.88 -4.41
N SER A 842 -12.03 30.85 -3.27
CA SER A 842 -13.44 31.24 -3.13
C SER A 842 -13.61 32.16 -1.93
N THR A 843 -14.37 33.24 -2.13
CA THR A 843 -14.75 34.23 -1.11
C THR A 843 -16.21 34.10 -0.67
N ASP A 844 -16.94 33.11 -1.19
CA ASP A 844 -18.38 32.92 -0.99
C ASP A 844 -18.71 31.50 -0.50
N ASN A 845 -17.80 30.93 0.29
CA ASN A 845 -17.91 29.59 0.88
C ASN A 845 -18.09 28.48 -0.16
N GLY A 846 -17.32 28.55 -1.26
CA GLY A 846 -17.25 27.52 -2.29
C GLY A 846 -18.37 27.58 -3.34
N GLN A 847 -19.23 28.61 -3.34
CA GLN A 847 -20.28 28.77 -4.34
C GLN A 847 -19.72 29.16 -5.72
N SER A 848 -18.66 29.96 -5.75
CA SER A 848 -17.90 30.28 -6.95
C SER A 848 -16.38 30.22 -6.70
N TRP A 849 -15.64 29.91 -7.76
CA TRP A 849 -14.19 29.73 -7.72
C TRP A 849 -13.51 30.65 -8.73
N HIS A 850 -12.40 31.24 -8.32
CA HIS A 850 -11.61 32.17 -9.12
C HIS A 850 -10.16 31.68 -9.21
N VAL A 851 -9.59 31.73 -10.41
CA VAL A 851 -8.17 31.42 -10.62
C VAL A 851 -7.29 32.42 -9.87
N TYR A 852 -6.36 31.91 -9.08
CA TYR A 852 -5.34 32.70 -8.39
C TYR A 852 -4.19 33.02 -9.34
N LEU A 853 -3.87 34.31 -9.46
CA LEU A 853 -2.73 34.80 -10.24
C LEU A 853 -1.73 35.46 -9.31
N ASN A 854 -0.54 34.86 -9.16
CA ASN A 854 0.50 35.39 -8.25
C ASN A 854 0.92 36.84 -8.60
N ALA A 855 0.89 37.19 -9.90
CA ALA A 855 1.18 38.55 -10.39
C ALA A 855 0.08 39.58 -10.07
N SER A 856 -1.12 39.13 -9.67
CA SER A 856 -2.28 39.98 -9.37
C SER A 856 -3.05 39.39 -8.18
N LYS A 857 -2.38 39.32 -7.02
CA LYS A 857 -2.93 38.77 -5.79
C LYS A 857 -4.26 39.43 -5.41
N PRO A 858 -5.33 38.66 -5.15
CA PRO A 858 -6.64 39.22 -4.89
C PRO A 858 -6.69 39.84 -3.48
N SER A 859 -7.40 40.96 -3.37
CA SER A 859 -7.75 41.55 -2.08
C SER A 859 -8.94 40.80 -1.48
N VAL A 860 -8.84 40.49 -0.19
CA VAL A 860 -9.83 39.71 0.56
C VAL A 860 -10.12 40.42 1.89
N GLU A 861 -11.35 40.32 2.36
CA GLU A 861 -11.83 40.99 3.59
C GLU A 861 -12.28 39.99 4.68
N SER A 862 -12.22 38.70 4.39
CA SER A 862 -12.62 37.59 5.26
C SER A 862 -11.77 36.36 4.96
N SER A 863 -11.97 35.29 5.74
CA SER A 863 -11.39 33.98 5.42
C SER A 863 -11.81 33.54 4.02
N VAL A 864 -10.97 32.76 3.36
CA VAL A 864 -11.20 32.28 1.99
C VAL A 864 -10.94 30.79 1.89
N LEU A 865 -11.69 30.09 1.04
CA LEU A 865 -11.38 28.70 0.71
C LEU A 865 -10.40 28.64 -0.46
N VAL A 866 -9.51 27.65 -0.45
CA VAL A 866 -8.52 27.43 -1.51
C VAL A 866 -8.47 25.98 -1.94
N ARG A 867 -8.14 25.73 -3.22
CA ARG A 867 -7.90 24.40 -3.80
C ARG A 867 -6.93 24.47 -4.97
N SER A 868 -6.32 23.34 -5.34
CA SER A 868 -5.63 23.17 -6.62
C SER A 868 -6.54 22.47 -7.63
N VAL A 869 -6.24 22.64 -8.91
CA VAL A 869 -6.98 22.08 -10.04
C VAL A 869 -6.02 21.27 -10.91
N SER A 870 -6.48 20.10 -11.38
CA SER A 870 -5.71 19.29 -12.32
C SER A 870 -5.44 20.05 -13.62
N HIS A 871 -4.41 19.65 -14.36
CA HIS A 871 -4.01 20.34 -15.57
C HIS A 871 -5.14 20.33 -16.64
N LEU A 872 -5.91 19.25 -16.74
CA LEU A 872 -7.05 19.18 -17.66
C LEU A 872 -8.31 19.90 -17.14
N GLY A 873 -8.30 20.41 -15.90
CA GLY A 873 -9.44 21.13 -15.31
C GLY A 873 -10.58 20.26 -14.78
N ASN A 874 -10.43 18.93 -14.82
CA ASN A 874 -11.52 17.98 -14.52
C ASN A 874 -11.59 17.59 -13.03
N ARG A 875 -10.52 17.81 -12.26
CA ARG A 875 -10.41 17.40 -10.86
C ARG A 875 -9.85 18.52 -10.00
N THR A 876 -10.16 18.49 -8.72
CA THR A 876 -9.63 19.45 -7.73
C THR A 876 -9.11 18.74 -6.49
N SER A 877 -8.18 19.36 -5.77
CA SER A 877 -7.86 18.93 -4.41
C SER A 877 -9.07 19.09 -3.48
N ARG A 878 -8.99 18.53 -2.26
CA ARG A 878 -9.86 18.98 -1.17
C ARG A 878 -9.68 20.49 -0.93
N THR A 879 -10.71 21.11 -0.39
CA THR A 879 -10.73 22.54 -0.06
C THR A 879 -10.24 22.76 1.35
N ILE A 880 -9.50 23.85 1.59
CA ILE A 880 -9.12 24.28 2.94
C ILE A 880 -9.36 25.77 3.13
N GLU A 881 -9.68 26.18 4.35
CA GLU A 881 -9.80 27.60 4.71
C GLU A 881 -8.43 28.23 4.98
N VAL A 882 -8.24 29.44 4.46
CA VAL A 882 -7.19 30.38 4.83
C VAL A 882 -7.80 31.42 5.77
N PRO A 883 -7.45 31.43 7.06
CA PRO A 883 -8.07 32.31 8.03
C PRO A 883 -7.69 33.79 7.81
N TYR A 884 -8.63 34.70 8.04
CA TYR A 884 -8.38 36.15 8.02
C TYR A 884 -8.08 36.68 9.43
N GLY A 885 -6.91 37.30 9.60
CA GLY A 885 -6.56 38.01 10.84
C GLY A 885 -5.85 37.18 11.90
N GLN A 886 -4.87 36.36 11.51
CA GLN A 886 -3.81 35.88 12.42
C GLN A 886 -2.57 36.77 12.34
#